data_AF-A0A7Y2SRC3-F1
#
_entry.id   AF-A0A7Y2SRC3-F1
#
_cell.length_a   1.000
_cell.length_b   1.000
_cell.length_c   1.000
_cell.angle_alpha   90.00
_cell.angle_beta   90.00
_cell.angle_gamma   90.00
#
_symmetry.space_group_name_H-M   'P 1'
#
loop_
_entity.id
_entity.type
_entity.pdbx_description
1 polymer ?
#
loop_
_entity_poly.entity_id
_entity_poly.type
_entity_poly.pdbx_seq_one_letter_code
_entity_poly.pdbx_strand_id
1 'polypeptide(L)'
;MATQSVIEYDSPDLIKAISEAPVSNPITRLVSCDPNDLVSAIVASRNDPRPDRIALANNCTYTFSDAYADTTPILRGPNALPIITDTLILDGFGAVIERSSDAPLFRLLSVGPTGNLTLNNLTIRGGQDNNFGGGGIYSWGSLTLDHTTVISNTSATFGGGINNSGGTLTVRQSTINGNSGHLGGGIVNQTAYGGSILGTLIMTDTVVSNNMSPQGQGGGLYTSGPTTLTDSTIISNTANSGGGIATLGTDQVDPILMTRTQVLNNTADAYGGMDIRSNLTMIDSTVANNSAAQVGGLGTLGGPTYTVTMEGSAVTGNSATQIGGLLNSVVMTLTDSLVNDNHSVRNAGGIHNNSGGTLALIRSTVANNTAESAAGIYNLTTSGMTLIDSTVSGNTAQYQGGGILNSSGNAMIIRSTVSENSSVLQGGGVLNTNVGTMTLVNSTLSGNSSAQGGGIYNGTSLTLINATISANTNGGLYSPGPATLVNTLIASQESGADCPYSNPITSNGYNLDSDNTCRLTNPVDLPGRNPLLGPLQDNLGPTLTRVPGVGSPAIDAGNPSVCALDPVSNLDQRGLGRPDGMCSIGAVEPHNTPVGTNVVVQPIDPAMRARPVRITYPRVIVQGSSGASSSSSFNYVAPPPDQNILRALYHISTSATYSGTIGICINYSDIVVTDQSRLRLLHFTNGAWEDVTTNVDMAAQEICGGTFSLSPFAITEIDPSVDITPPSISAPADITAEATSSTGAAVSYTPPTASDVIDPTPSVACLPASGATFALGVTEVVCTATDAAGNASSATFSVTVQDTTAPLLANIPANLTVAADSSSGAVVSYALPTATDSVDPAPAVACVPTAGSLFTVGTSVVTCSATDTVGNSSSATFQVTVTAPILDLTAPVLSGVPADITAEALSPDGVGVDYALPSASDDSDPSPAVSCAPVSTTIFPLGTSAVTCTATDAAGNSASASFMVTVEDTTPPTLINLPQDMTIATSDPARAVVIYSLPAASDMVDAAPSVACTPASGSLFALGTTKVACTAIDAAGNTSSAAFNISVVPATVVIRLLDSAGNGLADGSVEYYARGWQTLGSTDADGYLVTNLAQTSGYLRFRMTYAGGRQTLRQDIGTNPLVQFTTKHVMAPAPPRRPWNCCQAPTPSGSATPAGVRRSARILAQTR
;
A
#
# COMPACT_ATOMS: atom_id res chain seq x y z
N MET A 1 51.83 -23.90 -7.92
CA MET A 1 52.68 -24.96 -8.51
C MET A 1 51.97 -26.30 -8.35
N ALA A 2 51.56 -26.91 -9.47
CA ALA A 2 51.29 -28.34 -9.58
C ALA A 2 51.53 -28.68 -11.05
N THR A 3 52.49 -29.55 -11.34
CA THR A 3 52.90 -29.90 -12.71
C THR A 3 51.90 -30.87 -13.32
N GLN A 4 51.28 -30.49 -14.44
CA GLN A 4 50.49 -31.42 -15.25
C GLN A 4 51.36 -31.95 -16.40
N SER A 5 51.33 -33.27 -16.57
CA SER A 5 52.20 -34.02 -17.48
C SER A 5 51.81 -33.83 -18.95
N VAL A 6 52.82 -33.66 -19.80
CA VAL A 6 52.70 -33.76 -21.26
C VAL A 6 52.28 -35.18 -21.64
N ILE A 7 51.35 -35.31 -22.60
CA ILE A 7 51.07 -36.55 -23.32
C ILE A 7 51.25 -36.24 -24.81
N GLU A 8 52.25 -36.86 -25.43
CA GLU A 8 52.45 -36.83 -26.87
C GLU A 8 51.43 -37.76 -27.56
N TYR A 9 50.83 -37.30 -28.65
CA TYR A 9 49.91 -38.09 -29.47
C TYR A 9 50.63 -38.58 -30.72
N ASP A 10 51.06 -39.84 -30.72
CA ASP A 10 51.45 -40.52 -31.95
C ASP A 10 51.14 -42.03 -31.87
N SER A 11 50.07 -42.48 -32.53
CA SER A 11 49.79 -43.90 -32.75
C SER A 11 48.90 -44.11 -33.99
N PRO A 12 49.25 -45.00 -34.95
CA PRO A 12 48.51 -45.14 -36.20
C PRO A 12 47.09 -45.73 -36.09
N ASP A 13 46.76 -46.42 -34.99
CA ASP A 13 45.49 -47.14 -34.87
C ASP A 13 44.26 -46.22 -34.74
N LEU A 14 44.45 -44.96 -34.36
CA LEU A 14 43.36 -43.98 -34.28
C LEU A 14 42.74 -43.69 -35.66
N ILE A 15 43.52 -43.79 -36.74
CA ILE A 15 43.08 -43.51 -38.13
C ILE A 15 42.04 -44.55 -38.59
N LYS A 16 42.08 -45.78 -38.07
CA LYS A 16 41.16 -46.85 -38.46
C LYS A 16 39.85 -46.86 -37.65
N ALA A 17 39.84 -46.26 -36.46
CA ALA A 17 38.62 -46.08 -35.67
C ALA A 17 37.72 -44.95 -36.22
N ILE A 18 38.27 -44.03 -37.01
CA ILE A 18 37.56 -42.86 -37.55
C ILE A 18 36.69 -43.21 -38.79
N SER A 19 36.93 -44.35 -39.45
CA SER A 19 36.23 -44.70 -40.71
C SER A 19 34.89 -45.45 -40.57
N GLU A 20 34.48 -45.84 -39.36
CA GLU A 20 33.28 -46.69 -39.14
C GLU A 20 32.28 -46.13 -38.10
N ALA A 21 32.46 -44.89 -37.62
CA ALA A 21 31.51 -44.22 -36.73
C ALA A 21 30.37 -43.52 -37.52
N PRO A 22 29.15 -43.38 -36.96
CA PRO A 22 28.04 -42.72 -37.64
C PRO A 22 28.31 -41.25 -37.97
N VAL A 23 27.69 -40.75 -39.03
CA VAL A 23 27.95 -39.42 -39.63
C VAL A 23 27.39 -38.30 -38.73
N SER A 24 28.19 -37.77 -37.78
CA SER A 24 27.82 -36.58 -37.01
C SER A 24 28.95 -35.72 -36.42
N ASN A 25 30.23 -36.07 -36.60
CA ASN A 25 31.32 -35.27 -36.01
C ASN A 25 31.65 -34.01 -36.85
N PRO A 26 31.84 -32.84 -36.21
CA PRO A 26 32.34 -31.65 -36.90
C PRO A 26 33.77 -31.86 -37.37
N ILE A 27 34.14 -31.31 -38.53
CA ILE A 27 35.56 -31.22 -38.91
C ILE A 27 36.23 -30.30 -37.89
N THR A 28 37.36 -30.71 -37.33
CA THR A 28 38.19 -29.86 -36.48
C THR A 28 39.42 -29.42 -37.26
N ARG A 29 39.55 -28.10 -37.48
CA ARG A 29 40.67 -27.47 -38.20
C ARG A 29 41.58 -26.78 -37.18
N LEU A 30 42.87 -27.11 -37.21
CA LEU A 30 43.89 -26.45 -36.39
C LEU A 30 44.45 -25.25 -37.15
N VAL A 31 44.55 -24.10 -36.49
CA VAL A 31 45.05 -22.85 -37.08
C VAL A 31 46.37 -22.46 -36.42
N SER A 32 47.38 -22.12 -37.21
CA SER A 32 48.67 -21.64 -36.68
C SER A 32 48.53 -20.25 -36.06
N CYS A 33 49.59 -19.67 -35.49
CA CYS A 33 49.54 -18.33 -34.92
C CYS A 33 49.76 -17.25 -36.01
N ASP A 34 48.95 -17.29 -37.08
CA ASP A 34 48.95 -16.34 -38.21
C ASP A 34 47.51 -15.90 -38.53
N PRO A 35 47.20 -14.58 -38.62
CA PRO A 35 45.88 -14.08 -38.99
C PRO A 35 45.39 -14.53 -40.38
N ASN A 36 46.30 -14.79 -41.33
CA ASN A 36 45.95 -15.25 -42.68
C ASN A 36 45.53 -16.72 -42.69
N ASP A 37 46.11 -17.56 -41.82
CA ASP A 37 45.68 -18.95 -41.63
C ASP A 37 44.27 -19.01 -41.04
N LEU A 38 43.94 -18.10 -40.12
CA LEU A 38 42.58 -17.98 -39.57
C LEU A 38 41.56 -17.58 -40.64
N VAL A 39 41.86 -16.57 -41.45
CA VAL A 39 41.03 -16.18 -42.60
C VAL A 39 40.85 -17.36 -43.55
N SER A 40 41.93 -18.07 -43.88
CA SER A 40 41.90 -19.22 -44.79
C SER A 40 41.05 -20.38 -44.25
N ALA A 41 41.11 -20.65 -42.95
CA ALA A 41 40.30 -21.69 -42.30
C ALA A 41 38.80 -21.34 -42.33
N ILE A 42 38.43 -20.08 -42.10
CA ILE A 42 37.03 -19.60 -42.17
C ILE A 42 36.51 -19.58 -43.61
N VAL A 43 37.29 -19.12 -44.59
CA VAL A 43 36.90 -19.18 -46.02
C VAL A 43 36.65 -20.63 -46.44
N ALA A 44 37.49 -21.55 -45.97
CA ALA A 44 37.39 -22.97 -46.31
C ALA A 44 36.28 -23.72 -45.55
N SER A 45 35.61 -23.13 -44.55
CA SER A 45 34.43 -23.73 -43.89
C SER A 45 33.11 -23.44 -44.63
N ARG A 46 33.03 -22.35 -45.42
CA ARG A 46 31.85 -21.95 -46.23
C ARG A 46 31.39 -22.99 -47.28
N ASN A 47 32.10 -24.11 -47.44
CA ASN A 47 31.82 -25.15 -48.43
C ASN A 47 31.46 -26.53 -47.82
N ASP A 48 31.38 -26.67 -46.50
CA ASP A 48 30.95 -27.92 -45.84
C ASP A 48 29.51 -27.79 -45.30
N PRO A 49 28.59 -28.73 -45.58
CA PRO A 49 27.23 -28.69 -45.04
C PRO A 49 27.11 -29.13 -43.57
N ARG A 50 28.23 -29.45 -42.89
CA ARG A 50 28.26 -29.80 -41.45
C ARG A 50 28.74 -28.60 -40.61
N PRO A 51 28.44 -28.57 -39.30
CA PRO A 51 29.09 -27.64 -38.39
C PRO A 51 30.61 -27.79 -38.46
N ASP A 52 31.32 -26.72 -38.78
CA ASP A 52 32.79 -26.70 -38.83
C ASP A 52 33.34 -26.16 -37.50
N ARG A 53 34.45 -26.72 -37.04
CA ARG A 53 35.06 -26.39 -35.74
C ARG A 53 36.50 -25.97 -35.97
N ILE A 54 36.86 -24.76 -35.56
CA ILE A 54 38.21 -24.21 -35.71
C ILE A 54 38.82 -24.05 -34.33
N ALA A 55 39.96 -24.71 -34.11
CA ALA A 55 40.75 -24.62 -32.90
C ALA A 55 41.94 -23.69 -33.14
N LEU A 56 41.97 -22.56 -32.43
CA LEU A 56 43.02 -21.57 -32.49
C LEU A 56 44.26 -21.99 -31.70
N ALA A 57 45.41 -21.37 -32.00
CA ALA A 57 46.62 -21.59 -31.26
C ALA A 57 46.48 -21.03 -29.82
N ASN A 58 46.75 -21.89 -28.83
CA ASN A 58 46.61 -21.62 -27.39
C ASN A 58 47.36 -20.34 -26.96
N ASN A 59 46.63 -19.37 -26.40
CA ASN A 59 47.11 -18.02 -26.03
C ASN A 59 47.80 -17.22 -27.16
N CYS A 60 47.51 -17.49 -28.43
CA CYS A 60 48.00 -16.70 -29.56
C CYS A 60 47.26 -15.35 -29.69
N THR A 61 47.96 -14.32 -30.19
CA THR A 61 47.32 -13.06 -30.64
C THR A 61 47.31 -12.98 -32.16
N TYR A 62 46.11 -12.91 -32.74
CA TYR A 62 45.85 -12.70 -34.16
C TYR A 62 45.58 -11.22 -34.41
N THR A 63 46.64 -10.46 -34.73
CA THR A 63 46.57 -9.01 -34.99
C THR A 63 46.32 -8.72 -36.47
N PHE A 64 45.29 -7.93 -36.76
CA PHE A 64 44.91 -7.51 -38.12
C PHE A 64 45.26 -6.04 -38.37
N SER A 65 46.04 -5.78 -39.43
CA SER A 65 46.40 -4.41 -39.89
C SER A 65 45.49 -3.86 -40.98
N ASP A 66 44.79 -4.74 -41.71
CA ASP A 66 43.89 -4.40 -42.82
C ASP A 66 42.58 -5.21 -42.73
N ALA A 67 41.54 -4.70 -43.38
CA ALA A 67 40.25 -5.40 -43.48
C ALA A 67 40.29 -6.50 -44.56
N TYR A 68 39.55 -7.59 -44.33
CA TYR A 68 39.30 -8.61 -45.34
C TYR A 68 38.50 -8.04 -46.52
N ALA A 69 39.05 -8.21 -47.73
CA ALA A 69 38.41 -7.78 -48.98
C ALA A 69 37.28 -8.75 -49.38
N ASP A 70 36.13 -8.68 -48.69
CA ASP A 70 34.96 -9.47 -49.06
C ASP A 70 34.35 -8.95 -50.37
N THR A 71 34.22 -9.84 -51.36
CA THR A 71 33.62 -9.53 -52.67
C THR A 71 32.10 -9.71 -52.67
N THR A 72 31.51 -10.17 -51.57
CA THR A 72 30.05 -10.07 -51.40
C THR A 72 29.64 -8.60 -51.31
N PRO A 73 28.45 -8.19 -51.81
CA PRO A 73 27.99 -6.82 -51.69
C PRO A 73 27.93 -6.39 -50.21
N ILE A 74 28.88 -5.54 -49.80
CA ILE A 74 29.12 -5.15 -48.41
C ILE A 74 27.96 -4.30 -47.87
N LEU A 75 26.88 -4.97 -47.46
CA LEU A 75 25.67 -4.35 -46.92
C LEU A 75 25.90 -3.57 -45.62
N ARG A 76 27.02 -3.82 -44.91
CA ARG A 76 27.31 -3.31 -43.56
C ARG A 76 28.81 -3.02 -43.29
N GLY A 77 29.62 -2.62 -44.27
CA GLY A 77 31.00 -2.13 -44.03
C GLY A 77 32.10 -3.19 -43.78
N PRO A 78 33.35 -2.75 -43.50
CA PRO A 78 34.55 -3.61 -43.49
C PRO A 78 34.74 -4.42 -42.20
N ASN A 79 35.34 -5.62 -42.34
CA ASN A 79 35.59 -6.58 -41.26
C ASN A 79 37.01 -7.15 -41.35
N ALA A 80 37.61 -7.55 -40.24
CA ALA A 80 38.90 -8.28 -40.23
C ALA A 80 38.76 -9.71 -40.75
N LEU A 81 37.64 -10.38 -40.43
CA LEU A 81 37.34 -11.74 -40.84
C LEU A 81 36.17 -11.79 -41.85
N PRO A 82 36.09 -12.82 -42.72
CA PRO A 82 34.97 -13.00 -43.64
C PRO A 82 33.63 -13.11 -42.89
N ILE A 83 32.53 -12.64 -43.50
CA ILE A 83 31.19 -12.75 -42.91
C ILE A 83 30.83 -14.23 -42.69
N ILE A 84 30.34 -14.57 -41.51
CA ILE A 84 29.91 -15.94 -41.16
C ILE A 84 28.48 -16.17 -41.64
N THR A 85 28.30 -17.05 -42.61
CA THR A 85 27.00 -17.39 -43.24
C THR A 85 26.41 -18.72 -42.80
N ASP A 86 27.22 -19.56 -42.15
CA ASP A 86 26.94 -20.97 -41.85
C ASP A 86 27.17 -21.25 -40.35
N THR A 87 27.11 -22.52 -39.92
CA THR A 87 27.39 -22.90 -38.53
C THR A 87 28.89 -23.08 -38.29
N LEU A 88 29.47 -22.27 -37.41
CA LEU A 88 30.90 -22.23 -37.10
C LEU A 88 31.14 -22.16 -35.58
N ILE A 89 32.06 -22.99 -35.09
CA ILE A 89 32.55 -22.95 -33.70
C ILE A 89 34.02 -22.54 -33.71
N LEU A 90 34.38 -21.45 -33.01
CA LEU A 90 35.76 -21.03 -32.77
C LEU A 90 36.16 -21.34 -31.32
N ASP A 91 37.04 -22.30 -31.11
CA ASP A 91 37.69 -22.54 -29.81
C ASP A 91 38.99 -21.74 -29.72
N GLY A 92 39.00 -20.72 -28.87
CA GLY A 92 40.13 -19.81 -28.71
C GLY A 92 41.29 -20.36 -27.89
N PHE A 93 41.01 -21.16 -26.87
CA PHE A 93 42.01 -21.56 -25.87
C PHE A 93 42.83 -20.36 -25.34
N GLY A 94 42.15 -19.28 -24.95
CA GLY A 94 42.76 -18.04 -24.47
C GLY A 94 43.33 -17.12 -25.56
N ALA A 95 43.15 -17.45 -26.84
CA ALA A 95 43.60 -16.60 -27.94
C ALA A 95 42.89 -15.23 -27.99
N VAL A 96 43.57 -14.25 -28.58
CA VAL A 96 43.09 -12.89 -28.81
C VAL A 96 42.97 -12.66 -30.31
N ILE A 97 41.84 -12.12 -30.77
CA ILE A 97 41.67 -11.54 -32.11
C ILE A 97 41.61 -10.03 -31.91
N GLU A 98 42.52 -9.29 -32.55
CA GLU A 98 42.63 -7.84 -32.36
C GLU A 98 42.89 -7.07 -33.65
N ARG A 99 42.48 -5.80 -33.65
CA ARG A 99 42.82 -4.82 -34.69
C ARG A 99 44.03 -4.00 -34.23
N SER A 100 45.05 -3.87 -35.07
CA SER A 100 46.22 -3.02 -34.78
C SER A 100 45.81 -1.55 -34.57
N SER A 101 46.49 -0.82 -33.69
CA SER A 101 46.11 0.55 -33.33
C SER A 101 46.18 1.53 -34.51
N ASP A 102 47.14 1.32 -35.42
CA ASP A 102 47.40 2.09 -36.64
C ASP A 102 46.58 1.64 -37.86
N ALA A 103 45.84 0.53 -37.74
CA ALA A 103 44.99 0.01 -38.81
C ALA A 103 43.83 0.97 -39.14
N PRO A 104 43.31 0.95 -40.39
CA PRO A 104 42.03 1.56 -40.74
C PRO A 104 40.86 1.12 -39.84
N LEU A 105 39.73 1.81 -39.95
CA LEU A 105 38.52 1.47 -39.19
C LEU A 105 37.85 0.23 -39.79
N PHE A 106 37.86 -0.87 -39.04
CA PHE A 106 37.07 -2.07 -39.30
C PHE A 106 36.75 -2.81 -38.01
N ARG A 107 35.61 -3.52 -37.99
CA ARG A 107 35.25 -4.44 -36.90
C ARG A 107 35.92 -5.80 -37.08
N LEU A 108 35.89 -6.66 -36.06
CA LEU A 108 36.57 -7.96 -36.13
C LEU A 108 35.70 -9.06 -36.73
N LEU A 109 34.42 -9.12 -36.35
CA LEU A 109 33.50 -10.21 -36.72
C LEU A 109 32.15 -9.68 -37.23
N SER A 110 31.60 -10.36 -38.24
CA SER A 110 30.21 -10.19 -38.68
C SER A 110 29.52 -11.55 -38.86
N VAL A 111 28.36 -11.74 -38.25
CA VAL A 111 27.47 -12.89 -38.46
C VAL A 111 26.34 -12.47 -39.40
N GLY A 112 26.23 -13.14 -40.55
CA GLY A 112 25.16 -12.95 -41.52
C GLY A 112 23.83 -13.54 -41.06
N PRO A 113 22.72 -13.32 -41.79
CA PRO A 113 21.37 -13.64 -41.31
C PRO A 113 21.09 -15.15 -41.19
N THR A 114 21.86 -16.00 -41.87
CA THR A 114 21.83 -17.47 -41.75
C THR A 114 22.96 -18.02 -40.88
N GLY A 115 23.90 -17.17 -40.44
CA GLY A 115 25.08 -17.59 -39.69
C GLY A 115 24.75 -18.01 -38.27
N ASN A 116 25.49 -18.99 -37.77
CA ASN A 116 25.44 -19.45 -36.38
C ASN A 116 26.87 -19.57 -35.85
N LEU A 117 27.34 -18.53 -35.18
CA LEU A 117 28.71 -18.44 -34.67
C LEU A 117 28.75 -18.73 -33.17
N THR A 118 29.58 -19.69 -32.75
CA THR A 118 29.91 -19.91 -31.34
C THR A 118 31.37 -19.54 -31.07
N LEU A 119 31.59 -18.73 -30.05
CA LEU A 119 32.89 -18.24 -29.58
C LEU A 119 33.19 -18.83 -28.20
N ASN A 120 34.18 -19.72 -28.10
CA ASN A 120 34.55 -20.40 -26.85
C ASN A 120 35.94 -19.97 -26.36
N ASN A 121 36.04 -19.33 -25.19
CA ASN A 121 37.32 -19.00 -24.53
C ASN A 121 38.30 -18.22 -25.43
N LEU A 122 37.87 -17.06 -25.96
CA LEU A 122 38.72 -16.11 -26.69
C LEU A 122 38.50 -14.65 -26.24
N THR A 123 39.35 -13.74 -26.72
CA THR A 123 39.19 -12.29 -26.58
C THR A 123 39.03 -11.60 -27.93
N ILE A 124 38.08 -10.67 -28.05
CA ILE A 124 37.84 -9.79 -29.21
C ILE A 124 38.16 -8.35 -28.80
N ARG A 125 39.17 -7.72 -29.44
CA ARG A 125 39.72 -6.43 -28.95
C ARG A 125 40.04 -5.37 -30.02
N GLY A 126 39.74 -4.12 -29.70
CA GLY A 126 40.26 -2.96 -30.44
C GLY A 126 39.63 -2.73 -31.82
N GLY A 127 38.58 -3.48 -32.17
CA GLY A 127 37.81 -3.27 -33.40
C GLY A 127 37.13 -1.89 -33.38
N GLN A 128 37.00 -1.26 -34.56
CA GLN A 128 36.43 0.08 -34.70
C GLN A 128 35.48 0.19 -35.88
N ASP A 129 34.26 0.68 -35.63
CA ASP A 129 33.25 0.97 -36.67
C ASP A 129 32.81 2.44 -36.61
N ASN A 130 32.46 3.02 -37.76
CA ASN A 130 32.00 4.41 -37.84
C ASN A 130 30.61 4.60 -38.49
N ASN A 131 29.86 3.54 -38.81
CA ASN A 131 28.72 3.67 -39.73
C ASN A 131 27.58 2.65 -39.55
N PHE A 132 27.84 1.43 -39.06
CA PHE A 132 26.82 0.35 -38.98
C PHE A 132 26.70 -0.31 -37.60
N GLY A 133 27.73 -0.17 -36.77
CA GLY A 133 27.78 -0.68 -35.42
C GLY A 133 28.54 -1.99 -35.24
N GLY A 134 28.60 -2.44 -33.98
CA GLY A 134 29.29 -3.68 -33.59
C GLY A 134 30.79 -3.52 -33.71
N GLY A 135 31.39 -2.59 -32.97
CA GLY A 135 32.80 -2.23 -33.08
C GLY A 135 33.73 -3.45 -32.98
N GLY A 136 33.41 -4.39 -32.08
CA GLY A 136 34.00 -5.73 -32.07
C GLY A 136 33.25 -6.69 -32.98
N ILE A 137 31.94 -6.89 -32.70
CA ILE A 137 31.10 -7.90 -33.35
C ILE A 137 29.75 -7.31 -33.82
N TYR A 138 29.40 -7.54 -35.08
CA TYR A 138 28.04 -7.32 -35.61
C TYR A 138 27.33 -8.67 -35.82
N SER A 139 26.08 -8.80 -35.38
CA SER A 139 25.28 -10.02 -35.55
C SER A 139 23.92 -9.75 -36.19
N TRP A 140 23.67 -10.44 -37.29
CA TRP A 140 22.36 -10.54 -37.96
C TRP A 140 21.76 -11.96 -37.86
N GLY A 141 22.54 -12.95 -37.40
CA GLY A 141 22.14 -14.35 -37.21
C GLY A 141 22.20 -14.77 -35.75
N SER A 142 22.60 -16.02 -35.49
CA SER A 142 22.84 -16.52 -34.13
C SER A 142 24.30 -16.33 -33.71
N LEU A 143 24.50 -15.77 -32.52
CA LEU A 143 25.82 -15.55 -31.93
C LEU A 143 25.81 -16.06 -30.48
N THR A 144 26.68 -17.01 -30.17
CA THR A 144 26.93 -17.52 -28.82
C THR A 144 28.32 -17.13 -28.36
N LEU A 145 28.42 -16.46 -27.21
CA LEU A 145 29.67 -16.23 -26.48
C LEU A 145 29.68 -17.14 -25.25
N ASP A 146 30.69 -17.99 -25.15
CA ASP A 146 30.96 -18.84 -23.98
C ASP A 146 32.38 -18.58 -23.49
N HIS A 147 32.54 -18.26 -22.21
CA HIS A 147 33.83 -17.89 -21.59
C HIS A 147 34.65 -16.83 -22.37
N THR A 148 33.97 -15.94 -23.10
CA THR A 148 34.59 -15.04 -24.09
C THR A 148 34.65 -13.60 -23.57
N THR A 149 35.69 -12.86 -23.94
CA THR A 149 35.89 -11.45 -23.56
C THR A 149 35.77 -10.52 -24.78
N VAL A 150 34.90 -9.51 -24.72
CA VAL A 150 34.80 -8.44 -25.73
C VAL A 150 35.24 -7.13 -25.08
N ILE A 151 36.41 -6.62 -25.47
CA ILE A 151 37.10 -5.55 -24.71
C ILE A 151 37.66 -4.42 -25.58
N SER A 152 37.49 -3.17 -25.14
CA SER A 152 38.08 -1.97 -25.78
C SER A 152 37.76 -1.82 -27.27
N ASN A 153 36.56 -2.21 -27.70
CA ASN A 153 36.07 -1.97 -29.05
C ASN A 153 35.23 -0.67 -29.11
N THR A 154 35.23 0.01 -30.24
CA THR A 154 34.58 1.32 -30.39
C THR A 154 33.64 1.37 -31.60
N SER A 155 32.48 1.98 -31.45
CA SER A 155 31.59 2.33 -32.56
C SER A 155 31.16 3.79 -32.46
N ALA A 156 31.23 4.53 -33.58
CA ALA A 156 30.60 5.85 -33.67
C ALA A 156 29.07 5.78 -33.77
N THR A 157 28.48 4.58 -33.84
CA THR A 157 27.04 4.35 -33.95
C THR A 157 26.57 3.36 -32.87
N PHE A 158 26.13 2.15 -33.23
CA PHE A 158 25.48 1.20 -32.33
C PHE A 158 26.46 0.13 -31.83
N GLY A 159 26.41 -0.25 -30.55
CA GLY A 159 27.09 -1.45 -30.05
C GLY A 159 28.61 -1.33 -30.10
N GLY A 160 29.21 -0.69 -29.09
CA GLY A 160 30.66 -0.53 -29.03
C GLY A 160 31.39 -1.88 -29.04
N GLY A 161 30.96 -2.79 -28.16
CA GLY A 161 31.39 -4.19 -28.15
C GLY A 161 30.64 -5.02 -29.19
N ILE A 162 29.33 -5.17 -29.00
CA ILE A 162 28.46 -6.06 -29.78
C ILE A 162 27.21 -5.30 -30.26
N ASN A 163 26.84 -5.46 -31.53
CA ASN A 163 25.53 -5.08 -32.06
C ASN A 163 24.78 -6.32 -32.55
N ASN A 164 23.73 -6.74 -31.84
CA ASN A 164 22.77 -7.75 -32.29
C ASN A 164 21.54 -7.06 -32.88
N SER A 165 21.27 -7.31 -34.16
CA SER A 165 20.36 -6.51 -34.98
C SER A 165 19.29 -7.41 -35.64
N GLY A 166 18.35 -7.94 -34.86
CA GLY A 166 17.37 -8.94 -35.31
C GLY A 166 17.88 -10.38 -35.28
N GLY A 167 19.07 -10.60 -34.72
CA GLY A 167 19.63 -11.93 -34.46
C GLY A 167 19.30 -12.46 -33.06
N THR A 168 19.86 -13.62 -32.71
CA THR A 168 19.83 -14.15 -31.34
C THR A 168 21.22 -14.14 -30.73
N LEU A 169 21.43 -13.33 -29.69
CA LEU A 169 22.66 -13.23 -28.94
C LEU A 169 22.54 -14.00 -27.61
N THR A 170 23.31 -15.07 -27.47
CA THR A 170 23.47 -15.82 -26.22
C THR A 170 24.85 -15.51 -25.63
N VAL A 171 24.91 -15.13 -24.35
CA VAL A 171 26.17 -14.78 -23.67
C VAL A 171 26.24 -15.53 -22.34
N ARG A 172 27.28 -16.34 -22.14
CA ARG A 172 27.45 -17.21 -20.98
C ARG A 172 28.86 -17.08 -20.42
N GLN A 173 28.97 -16.93 -19.09
CA GLN A 173 30.24 -16.94 -18.35
C GLN A 173 31.30 -15.97 -18.95
N SER A 174 30.84 -14.88 -19.55
CA SER A 174 31.62 -14.02 -20.45
C SER A 174 31.80 -12.61 -19.88
N THR A 175 32.67 -11.81 -20.50
CA THR A 175 32.97 -10.43 -20.06
C THR A 175 32.89 -9.44 -21.22
N ILE A 176 32.13 -8.36 -21.06
CA ILE A 176 32.04 -7.25 -22.01
C ILE A 176 32.54 -5.99 -21.31
N ASN A 177 33.77 -5.57 -21.61
CA ASN A 177 34.50 -4.58 -20.81
C ASN A 177 35.04 -3.39 -21.61
N GLY A 178 34.89 -2.17 -21.11
CA GLY A 178 35.63 -1.01 -21.63
C GLY A 178 35.33 -0.65 -23.10
N ASN A 179 34.19 -1.06 -23.65
CA ASN A 179 33.79 -0.76 -25.03
C ASN A 179 33.02 0.58 -25.09
N SER A 180 33.05 1.25 -26.24
CA SER A 180 32.46 2.59 -26.41
C SER A 180 31.54 2.65 -27.64
N GLY A 181 30.32 3.14 -27.48
CA GLY A 181 29.31 3.26 -28.55
C GLY A 181 28.60 4.62 -28.51
N HIS A 182 27.90 5.03 -29.57
CA HIS A 182 26.92 6.10 -29.44
C HIS A 182 25.65 5.58 -28.72
N LEU A 183 25.14 4.40 -29.11
CA LEU A 183 24.10 3.66 -28.38
C LEU A 183 24.64 2.28 -27.97
N GLY A 184 24.35 1.82 -26.75
CA GLY A 184 24.80 0.53 -26.23
C GLY A 184 26.33 0.41 -26.21
N GLY A 185 26.99 1.00 -25.20
CA GLY A 185 28.44 1.01 -25.11
C GLY A 185 29.05 -0.40 -25.12
N GLY A 186 28.50 -1.30 -24.30
CA GLY A 186 28.83 -2.72 -24.31
C GLY A 186 28.08 -3.48 -25.40
N ILE A 187 26.76 -3.57 -25.26
CA ILE A 187 25.86 -4.36 -26.11
C ILE A 187 24.68 -3.50 -26.59
N VAL A 188 24.39 -3.57 -27.89
CA VAL A 188 23.08 -3.25 -28.47
C VAL A 188 22.35 -4.54 -28.81
N ASN A 189 21.08 -4.64 -28.41
CA ASN A 189 20.14 -5.66 -28.86
C ASN A 189 18.89 -5.00 -29.46
N GLN A 190 18.79 -4.93 -30.78
CA GLN A 190 17.80 -4.13 -31.50
C GLN A 190 17.13 -4.91 -32.65
N THR A 191 16.05 -4.36 -33.19
CA THR A 191 15.37 -4.86 -34.40
C THR A 191 16.27 -4.78 -35.63
N ALA A 192 16.13 -5.71 -36.58
CA ALA A 192 16.84 -5.68 -37.85
C ALA A 192 16.55 -4.39 -38.65
N TYR A 193 17.60 -3.69 -39.07
CA TYR A 193 17.49 -2.47 -39.87
C TYR A 193 16.67 -2.70 -41.15
N GLY A 194 15.51 -2.05 -41.25
CA GLY A 194 14.59 -2.16 -42.38
C GLY A 194 13.67 -3.39 -42.37
N GLY A 195 13.57 -4.13 -41.25
CA GLY A 195 12.70 -5.29 -41.10
C GLY A 195 11.94 -5.31 -39.77
N SER A 196 11.13 -6.34 -39.57
CA SER A 196 10.28 -6.54 -38.38
C SER A 196 10.82 -7.62 -37.41
N ILE A 197 12.04 -8.11 -37.64
CA ILE A 197 12.64 -9.19 -36.82
C ILE A 197 13.36 -8.57 -35.62
N LEU A 198 12.88 -8.90 -34.42
CA LEU A 198 13.40 -8.39 -33.15
C LEU A 198 14.71 -9.08 -32.75
N GLY A 199 15.64 -8.31 -32.19
CA GLY A 199 16.84 -8.87 -31.58
C GLY A 199 16.49 -9.55 -30.25
N THR A 200 16.97 -10.76 -30.02
CA THR A 200 16.84 -11.46 -28.74
C THR A 200 18.18 -11.53 -28.02
N LEU A 201 18.22 -11.16 -26.73
CA LEU A 201 19.39 -11.27 -25.86
C LEU A 201 19.12 -12.23 -24.69
N ILE A 202 19.98 -13.23 -24.53
CA ILE A 202 19.98 -14.15 -23.39
C ILE A 202 21.37 -14.10 -22.74
N MET A 203 21.44 -13.71 -21.48
CA MET A 203 22.68 -13.53 -20.73
C MET A 203 22.66 -14.34 -19.43
N THR A 204 23.75 -15.07 -19.17
CA THR A 204 23.91 -15.90 -17.96
C THR A 204 25.33 -15.78 -17.41
N ASP A 205 25.50 -15.66 -16.09
CA ASP A 205 26.81 -15.63 -15.40
C ASP A 205 27.83 -14.62 -16.00
N THR A 206 27.36 -13.49 -16.53
CA THR A 206 28.16 -12.59 -17.39
C THR A 206 28.38 -11.23 -16.75
N VAL A 207 29.54 -10.61 -17.01
CA VAL A 207 29.88 -9.27 -16.51
C VAL A 207 29.97 -8.25 -17.65
N VAL A 208 29.15 -7.21 -17.60
CA VAL A 208 29.18 -6.06 -18.52
C VAL A 208 29.68 -4.85 -17.73
N SER A 209 30.91 -4.38 -18.00
CA SER A 209 31.54 -3.37 -17.15
C SER A 209 32.37 -2.29 -17.84
N ASN A 210 32.43 -1.10 -17.25
CA ASN A 210 33.26 0.03 -17.73
C ASN A 210 32.97 0.45 -19.19
N ASN A 211 31.82 0.08 -19.75
CA ASN A 211 31.45 0.45 -21.11
C ASN A 211 30.82 1.85 -21.14
N MET A 212 30.93 2.55 -22.27
CA MET A 212 30.61 3.98 -22.37
C MET A 212 29.67 4.30 -23.53
N SER A 213 28.68 5.16 -23.29
CA SER A 213 27.79 5.76 -24.28
C SER A 213 27.73 7.30 -24.11
N PRO A 214 28.79 8.05 -24.48
CA PRO A 214 28.99 9.43 -24.02
C PRO A 214 27.97 10.46 -24.52
N GLN A 215 27.19 10.13 -25.57
CA GLN A 215 26.17 11.01 -26.14
C GLN A 215 24.84 10.29 -26.38
N GLY A 216 24.63 9.13 -25.73
CA GLY A 216 23.44 8.33 -25.96
C GLY A 216 23.08 7.44 -24.79
N GLN A 217 22.45 6.33 -25.11
CA GLN A 217 21.70 5.51 -24.17
C GLN A 217 22.32 4.12 -24.00
N GLY A 218 22.30 3.60 -22.77
CA GLY A 218 22.74 2.24 -22.45
C GLY A 218 24.26 2.14 -22.41
N GLY A 219 24.88 2.53 -21.29
CA GLY A 219 26.33 2.44 -21.14
C GLY A 219 26.79 0.98 -21.23
N GLY A 220 26.17 0.12 -20.42
CA GLY A 220 26.32 -1.34 -20.52
C GLY A 220 25.49 -1.93 -21.65
N LEU A 221 24.17 -1.87 -21.52
CA LEU A 221 23.19 -2.44 -22.45
C LEU A 221 22.22 -1.38 -22.98
N TYR A 222 21.96 -1.42 -24.28
CA TYR A 222 20.80 -0.78 -24.91
C TYR A 222 19.94 -1.85 -25.59
N THR A 223 18.63 -1.89 -25.34
CA THR A 223 17.77 -2.87 -25.99
C THR A 223 16.39 -2.36 -26.44
N SER A 224 15.93 -2.88 -27.58
CA SER A 224 14.59 -2.71 -28.14
C SER A 224 14.01 -4.06 -28.58
N GLY A 225 14.26 -5.12 -27.81
CA GLY A 225 13.81 -6.47 -28.09
C GLY A 225 13.96 -7.39 -26.87
N PRO A 226 13.36 -8.60 -26.89
CA PRO A 226 13.28 -9.47 -25.72
C PRO A 226 14.65 -9.76 -25.10
N THR A 227 14.76 -9.51 -23.79
CA THR A 227 16.05 -9.57 -23.07
C THR A 227 15.90 -10.33 -21.76
N THR A 228 16.64 -11.43 -21.60
CA THR A 228 16.71 -12.22 -20.37
C THR A 228 18.10 -12.16 -19.77
N LEU A 229 18.21 -11.69 -18.53
CA LEU A 229 19.44 -11.58 -17.75
C LEU A 229 19.32 -12.50 -16.53
N THR A 230 20.31 -13.37 -16.31
CA THR A 230 20.31 -14.34 -15.21
C THR A 230 21.68 -14.39 -14.56
N ASP A 231 21.75 -14.28 -13.22
CA ASP A 231 22.99 -14.39 -12.44
C ASP A 231 24.15 -13.49 -12.96
N SER A 232 23.81 -12.34 -13.55
CA SER A 232 24.73 -11.48 -14.31
C SER A 232 24.90 -10.10 -13.66
N THR A 233 26.01 -9.42 -13.97
CA THR A 233 26.39 -8.15 -13.34
C THR A 233 26.71 -7.07 -14.38
N ILE A 234 26.02 -5.93 -14.29
CA ILE A 234 26.18 -4.75 -15.15
C ILE A 234 26.73 -3.62 -14.27
N ILE A 235 28.04 -3.36 -14.35
CA ILE A 235 28.77 -2.58 -13.33
C ILE A 235 29.68 -1.48 -13.88
N SER A 236 29.63 -0.29 -13.29
CA SER A 236 30.54 0.84 -13.60
C SER A 236 30.50 1.30 -15.06
N ASN A 237 29.37 1.15 -15.74
CA ASN A 237 29.17 1.67 -17.10
C ASN A 237 28.66 3.11 -17.06
N THR A 238 28.92 3.88 -18.14
CA THR A 238 28.62 5.33 -18.20
C THR A 238 27.83 5.68 -19.46
N ALA A 239 26.79 6.51 -19.35
CA ALA A 239 25.99 6.96 -20.50
C ALA A 239 25.51 8.42 -20.37
N ASN A 240 24.84 8.96 -21.39
CA ASN A 240 23.98 10.14 -21.18
C ASN A 240 22.64 9.72 -20.54
N SER A 241 22.08 8.56 -20.91
CA SER A 241 20.92 7.94 -20.25
C SER A 241 21.07 6.43 -20.07
N GLY A 242 20.58 5.87 -18.95
CA GLY A 242 20.66 4.45 -18.63
C GLY A 242 22.11 3.96 -18.59
N GLY A 243 22.87 4.41 -17.60
CA GLY A 243 24.29 4.04 -17.44
C GLY A 243 24.50 2.53 -17.48
N GLY A 244 23.69 1.78 -16.73
CA GLY A 244 23.65 0.32 -16.79
C GLY A 244 22.86 -0.20 -18.00
N ILE A 245 21.53 0.01 -17.99
CA ILE A 245 20.60 -0.48 -19.01
C ILE A 245 19.73 0.68 -19.52
N ALA A 246 19.53 0.77 -20.83
CA ALA A 246 18.52 1.63 -21.44
C ALA A 246 17.63 0.87 -22.43
N THR A 247 16.42 1.39 -22.63
CA THR A 247 15.45 0.86 -23.59
C THR A 247 14.79 1.94 -24.44
N LEU A 248 14.43 1.55 -25.66
CA LEU A 248 13.60 2.37 -26.54
C LEU A 248 12.12 2.00 -26.35
N GLY A 249 11.28 3.01 -26.13
CA GLY A 249 9.83 2.83 -26.21
C GLY A 249 9.43 2.61 -27.66
N THR A 250 8.81 1.47 -27.94
CA THR A 250 8.19 1.17 -29.24
C THR A 250 6.74 0.76 -29.01
N ASP A 251 5.93 0.76 -30.07
CA ASP A 251 4.55 0.26 -30.03
C ASP A 251 4.47 -1.26 -29.77
N GLN A 252 5.62 -1.95 -29.71
CA GLN A 252 5.75 -3.35 -29.29
C GLN A 252 6.34 -3.43 -27.88
N VAL A 253 5.68 -4.17 -27.00
CA VAL A 253 6.00 -4.26 -25.57
C VAL A 253 6.95 -5.43 -25.32
N ASP A 254 8.23 -5.26 -25.66
CA ASP A 254 9.24 -6.32 -25.55
C ASP A 254 9.79 -6.45 -24.12
N PRO A 255 9.58 -7.58 -23.42
CA PRO A 255 9.87 -7.69 -22.00
C PRO A 255 11.36 -7.84 -21.68
N ILE A 256 11.77 -7.21 -20.58
CA ILE A 256 13.02 -7.49 -19.88
C ILE A 256 12.71 -8.38 -18.67
N LEU A 257 13.43 -9.51 -18.59
CA LEU A 257 13.43 -10.40 -17.42
C LEU A 257 14.81 -10.37 -16.76
N MET A 258 14.87 -9.97 -15.51
CA MET A 258 16.07 -9.96 -14.66
C MET A 258 15.88 -10.94 -13.51
N THR A 259 16.75 -11.94 -13.41
CA THR A 259 16.74 -12.93 -12.31
C THR A 259 18.12 -12.96 -11.66
N ARG A 260 18.21 -12.72 -10.34
CA ARG A 260 19.49 -12.64 -9.58
C ARG A 260 20.55 -11.76 -10.25
N THR A 261 20.11 -10.72 -10.94
CA THR A 261 20.96 -9.84 -11.76
C THR A 261 21.25 -8.54 -11.01
N GLN A 262 22.47 -8.01 -11.15
CA GLN A 262 22.94 -6.84 -10.40
C GLN A 262 23.31 -5.70 -11.35
N VAL A 263 22.77 -4.49 -11.12
CA VAL A 263 23.06 -3.26 -11.87
C VAL A 263 23.70 -2.26 -10.91
N LEU A 264 25.03 -2.17 -10.93
CA LEU A 264 25.83 -1.58 -9.86
C LEU A 264 26.72 -0.41 -10.30
N ASN A 265 26.84 0.65 -9.50
CA ASN A 265 27.85 1.71 -9.67
C ASN A 265 27.85 2.39 -11.07
N ASN A 266 26.75 2.30 -11.84
CA ASN A 266 26.68 2.90 -13.17
C ASN A 266 26.35 4.39 -13.06
N THR A 267 26.82 5.19 -14.02
CA THR A 267 26.69 6.65 -14.00
C THR A 267 26.02 7.14 -15.28
N ALA A 268 25.12 8.13 -15.18
CA ALA A 268 24.64 8.84 -16.37
C ALA A 268 24.29 10.30 -16.08
N ASP A 269 24.02 11.10 -17.11
CA ASP A 269 23.46 12.43 -16.91
C ASP A 269 21.99 12.32 -16.46
N ALA A 270 21.19 11.47 -17.11
CA ALA A 270 19.76 11.33 -16.82
C ALA A 270 19.45 10.17 -15.85
N TYR A 271 19.68 8.91 -16.26
CA TYR A 271 19.27 7.71 -15.51
C TYR A 271 20.48 6.81 -15.20
N GLY A 272 20.89 6.71 -13.94
CA GLY A 272 22.16 6.09 -13.54
C GLY A 272 22.17 4.59 -13.78
N GLY A 273 21.26 3.87 -13.13
CA GLY A 273 21.12 2.42 -13.26
C GLY A 273 20.37 2.02 -14.53
N MET A 274 19.07 2.35 -14.58
CA MET A 274 18.15 1.83 -15.60
C MET A 274 17.18 2.89 -16.14
N ASP A 275 17.07 2.97 -17.47
CA ASP A 275 16.11 3.81 -18.22
C ASP A 275 15.12 2.91 -18.99
N ILE A 276 13.90 2.75 -18.44
CA ILE A 276 12.95 1.70 -18.85
C ILE A 276 11.69 2.28 -19.51
N ARG A 277 11.42 1.81 -20.73
CA ARG A 277 10.31 2.19 -21.62
C ARG A 277 9.65 0.94 -22.21
N SER A 278 9.59 -0.13 -21.42
CA SER A 278 8.96 -1.41 -21.75
C SER A 278 8.60 -2.16 -20.46
N ASN A 279 8.01 -3.34 -20.59
CA ASN A 279 7.76 -4.22 -19.44
C ASN A 279 9.06 -4.73 -18.82
N LEU A 280 9.16 -4.66 -17.49
CA LEU A 280 10.29 -5.15 -16.71
C LEU A 280 9.79 -6.08 -15.59
N THR A 281 10.40 -7.26 -15.49
CA THR A 281 10.27 -8.14 -14.34
C THR A 281 11.64 -8.33 -13.68
N MET A 282 11.75 -7.92 -12.42
CA MET A 282 12.93 -8.11 -11.58
C MET A 282 12.64 -9.12 -10.47
N ILE A 283 13.49 -10.14 -10.39
CA ILE A 283 13.38 -11.27 -9.45
C ILE A 283 14.72 -11.43 -8.73
N ASP A 284 14.73 -11.40 -7.40
CA ASP A 284 15.94 -11.49 -6.56
C ASP A 284 17.09 -10.56 -7.05
N SER A 285 16.74 -9.45 -7.71
CA SER A 285 17.68 -8.63 -8.49
C SER A 285 17.94 -7.29 -7.79
N THR A 286 19.10 -6.67 -8.06
CA THR A 286 19.54 -5.48 -7.32
C THR A 286 19.98 -4.37 -8.25
N VAL A 287 19.46 -3.15 -8.04
CA VAL A 287 19.91 -1.91 -8.69
C VAL A 287 20.52 -1.02 -7.60
N ALA A 288 21.86 -0.91 -7.55
CA ALA A 288 22.51 -0.26 -6.43
C ALA A 288 23.70 0.65 -6.75
N ASN A 289 23.87 1.68 -5.90
CA ASN A 289 24.98 2.64 -5.94
C ASN A 289 25.13 3.37 -7.29
N ASN A 290 24.08 3.43 -8.11
CA ASN A 290 24.09 4.13 -9.39
C ASN A 290 23.85 5.64 -9.17
N SER A 291 24.38 6.46 -10.09
CA SER A 291 24.43 7.92 -9.94
C SER A 291 23.97 8.67 -11.20
N ALA A 292 23.12 9.69 -11.06
CA ALA A 292 22.77 10.59 -12.16
C ALA A 292 22.25 11.97 -11.72
N ALA A 293 21.93 12.87 -12.66
CA ALA A 293 21.26 14.12 -12.33
C ALA A 293 19.72 13.97 -12.17
N GLN A 294 19.06 13.10 -12.94
CA GLN A 294 17.61 12.90 -12.83
C GLN A 294 17.24 11.74 -11.90
N VAL A 295 17.54 10.49 -12.27
CA VAL A 295 17.16 9.29 -11.50
C VAL A 295 18.40 8.43 -11.24
N GLY A 296 18.71 8.16 -9.98
CA GLY A 296 19.89 7.36 -9.61
C GLY A 296 19.70 5.89 -9.99
N GLY A 297 18.67 5.26 -9.44
CA GLY A 297 18.38 3.82 -9.60
C GLY A 297 17.69 3.47 -10.92
N LEU A 298 16.36 3.32 -10.87
CA LEU A 298 15.53 2.85 -11.98
C LEU A 298 14.43 3.87 -12.27
N GLY A 299 14.39 4.37 -13.51
CA GLY A 299 13.32 5.23 -14.00
C GLY A 299 12.47 4.58 -15.07
N THR A 300 11.19 4.90 -15.06
CA THR A 300 10.21 4.46 -16.06
C THR A 300 9.58 5.65 -16.78
N LEU A 301 9.53 5.57 -18.11
CA LEU A 301 8.98 6.60 -18.99
C LEU A 301 8.10 5.96 -20.07
N GLY A 302 6.94 6.56 -20.30
CA GLY A 302 5.86 5.99 -21.13
C GLY A 302 4.58 5.89 -20.32
N GLY A 303 3.43 5.92 -21.01
CA GLY A 303 2.11 5.94 -20.38
C GLY A 303 1.69 4.59 -19.77
N PRO A 304 0.40 4.43 -19.42
CA PRO A 304 -0.12 3.31 -18.64
C PRO A 304 -0.17 1.95 -19.38
N THR A 305 0.58 1.80 -20.48
CA THR A 305 0.72 0.57 -21.28
C THR A 305 1.82 -0.35 -20.78
N TYR A 306 2.82 0.18 -20.05
CA TYR A 306 3.94 -0.60 -19.53
C TYR A 306 3.72 -1.01 -18.07
N THR A 307 4.35 -2.10 -17.66
CA THR A 307 4.28 -2.64 -16.29
C THR A 307 5.66 -2.96 -15.75
N VAL A 308 5.93 -2.63 -14.49
CA VAL A 308 7.14 -3.05 -13.76
C VAL A 308 6.77 -3.89 -12.56
N THR A 309 7.30 -5.11 -12.49
CA THR A 309 7.14 -6.02 -11.36
C THR A 309 8.50 -6.26 -10.72
N MET A 310 8.56 -6.06 -9.41
CA MET A 310 9.72 -6.37 -8.58
C MET A 310 9.32 -7.40 -7.52
N GLU A 311 10.05 -8.51 -7.46
CA GLU A 311 9.84 -9.57 -6.47
C GLU A 311 11.16 -9.94 -5.78
N GLY A 312 11.19 -9.92 -4.45
CA GLY A 312 12.40 -10.21 -3.67
C GLY A 312 13.60 -9.31 -4.02
N SER A 313 13.35 -8.14 -4.63
CA SER A 313 14.35 -7.34 -5.33
C SER A 313 14.65 -6.03 -4.60
N ALA A 314 15.83 -5.45 -4.86
CA ALA A 314 16.34 -4.30 -4.12
C ALA A 314 16.75 -3.12 -5.02
N VAL A 315 16.43 -1.90 -4.59
CA VAL A 315 16.92 -0.65 -5.18
C VAL A 315 17.56 0.17 -4.06
N THR A 316 18.90 0.18 -4.00
CA THR A 316 19.61 0.62 -2.79
C THR A 316 20.86 1.47 -3.02
N GLY A 317 21.08 2.48 -2.16
CA GLY A 317 22.29 3.31 -2.21
C GLY A 317 22.43 4.20 -3.46
N ASN A 318 21.39 4.31 -4.29
CA ASN A 318 21.45 5.11 -5.52
C ASN A 318 21.33 6.60 -5.20
N SER A 319 21.97 7.46 -5.99
CA SER A 319 22.09 8.89 -5.72
C SER A 319 21.73 9.74 -6.94
N ALA A 320 20.97 10.83 -6.75
CA ALA A 320 20.78 11.80 -7.82
C ALA A 320 20.48 13.24 -7.37
N THR A 321 20.54 14.19 -8.31
CA THR A 321 20.09 15.56 -8.03
C THR A 321 18.57 15.62 -7.84
N GLN A 322 17.77 14.87 -8.61
CA GLN A 322 16.30 14.90 -8.50
C GLN A 322 15.72 13.73 -7.72
N ILE A 323 15.96 12.47 -8.12
CA ILE A 323 15.28 11.28 -7.58
C ILE A 323 16.31 10.17 -7.30
N GLY A 324 16.44 9.73 -6.05
CA GLY A 324 17.48 8.77 -5.66
C GLY A 324 17.24 7.36 -6.23
N GLY A 325 16.17 6.70 -5.76
CA GLY A 325 15.84 5.31 -6.08
C GLY A 325 15.02 5.14 -7.37
N LEU A 326 13.70 5.27 -7.24
CA LEU A 326 12.72 4.90 -8.26
C LEU A 326 11.94 6.10 -8.81
N LEU A 327 11.77 6.16 -10.14
CA LEU A 327 10.75 6.97 -10.81
C LEU A 327 9.72 6.06 -11.47
N ASN A 328 8.49 6.07 -10.96
CA ASN A 328 7.35 5.36 -11.54
C ASN A 328 6.46 6.31 -12.36
N SER A 329 6.29 6.05 -13.65
CA SER A 329 5.27 6.70 -14.50
C SER A 329 4.25 5.70 -15.07
N VAL A 330 4.27 4.46 -14.56
CA VAL A 330 3.59 3.29 -15.13
C VAL A 330 2.85 2.51 -14.03
N VAL A 331 2.35 1.30 -14.33
CA VAL A 331 1.89 0.38 -13.27
C VAL A 331 3.11 -0.35 -12.68
N MET A 332 3.42 -0.11 -11.41
CA MET A 332 4.57 -0.66 -10.71
C MET A 332 4.15 -1.41 -9.45
N THR A 333 4.54 -2.69 -9.34
CA THR A 333 4.25 -3.55 -8.18
C THR A 333 5.54 -4.06 -7.57
N LEU A 334 5.75 -3.75 -6.29
CA LEU A 334 6.84 -4.26 -5.46
C LEU A 334 6.28 -5.30 -4.48
N THR A 335 6.78 -6.53 -4.53
CA THR A 335 6.44 -7.61 -3.59
C THR A 335 7.69 -8.11 -2.87
N ASP A 336 7.64 -8.22 -1.54
CA ASP A 336 8.76 -8.67 -0.68
C ASP A 336 10.09 -7.97 -1.04
N SER A 337 10.02 -6.70 -1.45
CA SER A 337 11.09 -5.94 -2.09
C SER A 337 11.53 -4.74 -1.24
N LEU A 338 12.73 -4.24 -1.49
CA LEU A 338 13.40 -3.23 -0.66
C LEU A 338 13.83 -2.00 -1.47
N VAL A 339 13.50 -0.81 -0.98
CA VAL A 339 13.98 0.47 -1.52
C VAL A 339 14.63 1.26 -0.39
N ASN A 340 15.96 1.22 -0.28
CA ASN A 340 16.65 1.73 0.91
C ASN A 340 17.96 2.48 0.68
N ASP A 341 18.29 3.39 1.59
CA ASP A 341 19.53 4.17 1.60
C ASP A 341 19.78 4.98 0.31
N ASN A 342 18.73 5.26 -0.48
CA ASN A 342 18.83 6.09 -1.67
C ASN A 342 18.82 7.59 -1.29
N HIS A 343 19.52 8.41 -2.07
CA HIS A 343 19.73 9.83 -1.79
C HIS A 343 19.31 10.72 -2.95
N SER A 344 18.62 11.81 -2.64
CA SER A 344 18.31 12.88 -3.59
C SER A 344 18.67 14.27 -3.04
N VAL A 345 19.09 15.17 -3.93
CA VAL A 345 19.37 16.58 -3.58
C VAL A 345 18.10 17.45 -3.60
N ARG A 346 17.00 17.00 -4.24
CA ARG A 346 15.75 17.78 -4.39
C ARG A 346 14.45 17.03 -4.08
N ASN A 347 14.03 16.14 -4.98
CA ASN A 347 12.74 15.43 -4.88
C ASN A 347 12.94 14.08 -4.19
N ALA A 348 12.14 13.06 -4.50
CA ALA A 348 12.07 11.85 -3.70
C ALA A 348 13.39 11.08 -3.54
N GLY A 349 13.68 10.65 -2.30
CA GLY A 349 14.85 9.81 -2.01
C GLY A 349 14.63 8.38 -2.48
N GLY A 350 13.57 7.74 -1.96
CA GLY A 350 13.20 6.35 -2.26
C GLY A 350 12.40 6.20 -3.56
N ILE A 351 11.13 6.60 -3.56
CA ILE A 351 10.22 6.38 -4.70
C ILE A 351 9.49 7.68 -5.07
N HIS A 352 9.52 8.03 -6.35
CA HIS A 352 8.68 9.08 -6.94
C HIS A 352 7.62 8.43 -7.84
N ASN A 353 6.37 8.40 -7.38
CA ASN A 353 5.20 8.03 -8.19
C ASN A 353 4.68 9.28 -8.91
N ASN A 354 4.94 9.34 -10.20
CA ASN A 354 4.67 10.45 -11.09
C ASN A 354 3.20 10.47 -11.58
N SER A 355 2.79 11.56 -12.23
CA SER A 355 1.46 11.68 -12.85
C SER A 355 1.14 10.50 -13.77
N GLY A 356 -0.05 9.90 -13.60
CA GLY A 356 -0.47 8.68 -14.29
C GLY A 356 0.15 7.36 -13.78
N GLY A 357 1.12 7.41 -12.86
CA GLY A 357 1.72 6.23 -12.25
C GLY A 357 0.80 5.56 -11.22
N THR A 358 0.79 4.23 -11.19
CA THR A 358 0.14 3.44 -10.14
C THR A 358 1.18 2.60 -9.42
N LEU A 359 1.37 2.83 -8.13
CA LEU A 359 2.36 2.16 -7.28
C LEU A 359 1.66 1.24 -6.27
N ALA A 360 2.08 -0.02 -6.22
CA ALA A 360 1.70 -0.94 -5.15
C ALA A 360 2.94 -1.50 -4.45
N LEU A 361 2.91 -1.47 -3.12
CA LEU A 361 3.89 -2.11 -2.23
C LEU A 361 3.17 -3.19 -1.43
N ILE A 362 3.61 -4.43 -1.57
CA ILE A 362 3.06 -5.61 -0.90
C ILE A 362 4.19 -6.26 -0.11
N ARG A 363 4.07 -6.35 1.22
CA ARG A 363 5.12 -6.87 2.12
C ARG A 363 6.52 -6.28 1.88
N SER A 364 6.57 -5.05 1.40
CA SER A 364 7.78 -4.39 0.92
C SER A 364 8.21 -3.27 1.86
N THR A 365 9.47 -2.86 1.77
CA THR A 365 10.09 -1.89 2.70
C THR A 365 10.70 -0.72 1.94
N VAL A 366 10.33 0.51 2.33
CA VAL A 366 10.96 1.76 1.86
C VAL A 366 11.65 2.42 3.05
N ALA A 367 12.97 2.33 3.17
CA ALA A 367 13.66 2.70 4.40
C ALA A 367 14.97 3.50 4.27
N ASN A 368 15.28 4.33 5.26
CA ASN A 368 16.54 5.08 5.35
C ASN A 368 16.87 5.99 4.13
N ASN A 369 15.89 6.27 3.26
CA ASN A 369 16.12 7.14 2.12
C ASN A 369 16.19 8.60 2.58
N THR A 370 16.95 9.42 1.86
CA THR A 370 17.20 10.83 2.23
C THR A 370 16.93 11.77 1.06
N ALA A 371 16.33 12.92 1.35
CA ALA A 371 15.95 13.91 0.35
C ALA A 371 15.94 15.35 0.89
N GLU A 372 15.88 16.33 -0.01
CA GLU A 372 15.44 17.68 0.35
C GLU A 372 13.92 17.68 0.66
N SER A 373 13.09 17.04 -0.17
CA SER A 373 11.65 16.80 0.10
C SER A 373 11.19 15.39 -0.32
N ALA A 374 10.21 14.83 0.39
CA ALA A 374 9.58 13.53 0.12
C ALA A 374 10.54 12.32 0.19
N ALA A 375 11.23 12.12 1.31
CA ALA A 375 12.36 11.20 1.38
C ALA A 375 12.03 9.73 1.12
N GLY A 376 10.96 9.18 1.70
CA GLY A 376 10.52 7.81 1.43
C GLY A 376 9.77 7.69 0.09
N ILE A 377 8.53 8.17 0.04
CA ILE A 377 7.65 8.09 -1.13
C ILE A 377 7.04 9.47 -1.46
N TYR A 378 7.08 9.87 -2.73
CA TYR A 378 6.36 11.03 -3.26
C TYR A 378 5.27 10.57 -4.24
N ASN A 379 4.00 10.89 -3.96
CA ASN A 379 2.84 10.59 -4.79
C ASN A 379 2.23 11.87 -5.40
N LEU A 380 2.26 12.01 -6.73
CA LEU A 380 1.82 13.20 -7.47
C LEU A 380 0.34 13.16 -7.90
N THR A 381 -0.11 14.24 -8.55
CA THR A 381 -1.45 14.39 -9.16
C THR A 381 -1.82 13.20 -10.05
N THR A 382 -3.09 12.79 -10.02
CA THR A 382 -3.67 11.63 -10.74
C THR A 382 -2.98 10.28 -10.53
N SER A 383 -1.99 10.19 -9.64
CA SER A 383 -1.27 8.95 -9.35
C SER A 383 -1.92 8.16 -8.21
N GLY A 384 -1.92 6.83 -8.32
CA GLY A 384 -2.46 5.91 -7.32
C GLY A 384 -1.34 5.26 -6.51
N MET A 385 -1.48 5.19 -5.19
CA MET A 385 -0.54 4.49 -4.32
C MET A 385 -1.29 3.57 -3.34
N THR A 386 -0.86 2.30 -3.26
CA THR A 386 -1.39 1.32 -2.30
C THR A 386 -0.26 0.63 -1.56
N LEU A 387 -0.24 0.71 -0.22
CA LEU A 387 0.66 -0.01 0.66
C LEU A 387 -0.13 -1.10 1.39
N ILE A 388 0.31 -2.36 1.30
CA ILE A 388 -0.33 -3.51 1.92
C ILE A 388 0.73 -4.32 2.65
N ASP A 389 0.52 -4.58 3.95
CA ASP A 389 1.43 -5.37 4.79
C ASP A 389 2.89 -4.86 4.75
N SER A 390 3.10 -3.57 4.49
CA SER A 390 4.38 -2.97 4.08
C SER A 390 4.92 -1.96 5.10
N THR A 391 6.22 -1.64 5.03
CA THR A 391 6.89 -0.73 5.98
C THR A 391 7.53 0.48 5.27
N VAL A 392 7.31 1.69 5.80
CA VAL A 392 8.03 2.90 5.41
C VAL A 392 8.74 3.47 6.63
N SER A 393 10.08 3.37 6.70
CA SER A 393 10.77 3.67 7.97
C SER A 393 12.14 4.33 7.90
N GLY A 394 12.46 5.22 8.84
CA GLY A 394 13.79 5.85 8.93
C GLY A 394 14.10 6.87 7.82
N ASN A 395 13.13 7.21 6.97
CA ASN A 395 13.36 8.12 5.84
C ASN A 395 13.43 9.58 6.34
N THR A 396 14.39 10.38 5.84
CA THR A 396 14.70 11.71 6.36
C THR A 396 14.68 12.80 5.27
N ALA A 397 13.76 13.74 5.37
CA ALA A 397 13.62 14.90 4.47
C ALA A 397 14.13 16.20 5.11
N GLN A 398 14.90 17.02 4.39
CA GLN A 398 15.42 18.29 4.91
C GLN A 398 14.35 19.38 5.06
N TYR A 399 13.22 19.28 4.35
CA TYR A 399 12.10 20.20 4.47
C TYR A 399 10.80 19.48 4.85
N GLN A 400 10.22 18.65 3.98
CA GLN A 400 8.85 18.15 4.18
C GLN A 400 8.63 16.73 3.63
N GLY A 401 7.70 15.99 4.24
CA GLY A 401 7.36 14.61 3.89
C GLY A 401 8.53 13.64 4.14
N GLY A 402 8.73 13.22 5.39
CA GLY A 402 9.78 12.25 5.74
C GLY A 402 9.49 10.88 5.13
N GLY A 403 8.42 10.23 5.57
CA GLY A 403 7.99 8.92 5.09
C GLY A 403 7.26 9.00 3.75
N ILE A 404 6.10 9.66 3.73
CA ILE A 404 5.20 9.73 2.57
C ILE A 404 4.76 11.17 2.34
N LEU A 405 4.86 11.67 1.11
CA LEU A 405 4.25 12.92 0.66
C LEU A 405 3.20 12.60 -0.41
N ASN A 406 1.91 12.71 -0.08
CA ASN A 406 0.82 12.66 -1.05
C ASN A 406 0.38 14.09 -1.43
N SER A 407 0.71 14.50 -2.65
CA SER A 407 0.48 15.87 -3.11
C SER A 407 -0.90 16.06 -3.73
N SER A 408 -1.35 15.12 -4.58
CA SER A 408 -2.64 15.23 -5.30
C SER A 408 -3.15 13.86 -5.80
N GLY A 409 -2.65 12.76 -5.25
CA GLY A 409 -3.03 11.40 -5.66
C GLY A 409 -3.99 10.72 -4.67
N ASN A 410 -4.46 9.53 -5.05
CA ASN A 410 -5.19 8.65 -4.15
C ASN A 410 -4.20 7.69 -3.46
N ALA A 411 -4.15 7.75 -2.13
CA ALA A 411 -3.24 6.99 -1.30
C ALA A 411 -4.00 6.10 -0.31
N MET A 412 -3.72 4.80 -0.33
CA MET A 412 -4.29 3.81 0.58
C MET A 412 -3.18 3.04 1.30
N ILE A 413 -3.29 2.92 2.62
CA ILE A 413 -2.32 2.25 3.49
C ILE A 413 -3.07 1.23 4.34
N ILE A 414 -2.81 -0.06 4.13
CA ILE A 414 -3.53 -1.19 4.74
C ILE A 414 -2.52 -2.09 5.48
N ARG A 415 -2.81 -2.43 6.74
CA ARG A 415 -2.00 -3.37 7.56
C ARG A 415 -0.50 -3.03 7.61
N SER A 416 -0.16 -1.75 7.46
CA SER A 416 1.19 -1.28 7.17
C SER A 416 1.72 -0.40 8.30
N THR A 417 3.04 -0.21 8.35
CA THR A 417 3.71 0.60 9.37
C THR A 417 4.50 1.74 8.74
N VAL A 418 4.28 2.95 9.23
CA VAL A 418 5.05 4.14 8.87
C VAL A 418 5.74 4.65 10.13
N SER A 419 7.05 4.43 10.27
CA SER A 419 7.74 4.65 11.54
C SER A 419 9.12 5.27 11.46
N GLU A 420 9.53 6.03 12.48
CA GLU A 420 10.89 6.60 12.57
C GLU A 420 11.26 7.54 11.40
N ASN A 421 10.29 8.04 10.64
CA ASN A 421 10.54 8.98 9.53
C ASN A 421 10.57 10.42 10.04
N SER A 422 11.42 11.25 9.43
CA SER A 422 11.70 12.62 9.90
C SER A 422 11.61 13.66 8.79
N SER A 423 11.04 14.82 9.10
CA SER A 423 11.13 16.03 8.28
C SER A 423 11.34 17.27 9.16
N VAL A 424 11.81 18.39 8.59
CA VAL A 424 12.06 19.61 9.38
C VAL A 424 10.80 20.45 9.58
N LEU A 425 9.91 20.52 8.59
CA LEU A 425 8.75 21.43 8.58
C LEU A 425 7.42 20.69 8.77
N GLN A 426 7.05 19.80 7.85
CA GLN A 426 5.71 19.21 7.78
C GLN A 426 5.72 17.72 7.45
N GLY A 427 4.90 16.95 8.15
CA GLY A 427 4.64 15.53 7.91
C GLY A 427 5.89 14.67 8.07
N GLY A 428 6.13 14.17 9.28
CA GLY A 428 7.24 13.26 9.56
C GLY A 428 6.97 11.91 8.93
N GLY A 429 5.87 11.26 9.34
CA GLY A 429 5.38 10.03 8.74
C GLY A 429 4.67 10.28 7.42
N VAL A 430 3.62 11.10 7.44
CA VAL A 430 2.78 11.41 6.26
C VAL A 430 2.54 12.91 6.12
N LEU A 431 2.67 13.43 4.90
CA LEU A 431 2.23 14.75 4.46
C LEU A 431 1.19 14.58 3.35
N ASN A 432 -0.07 14.90 3.62
CA ASN A 432 -1.17 14.92 2.64
C ASN A 432 -1.54 16.38 2.32
N THR A 433 -1.62 16.78 1.05
CA THR A 433 -1.81 18.19 0.66
C THR A 433 -2.55 18.37 -0.68
N ASN A 434 -2.65 19.62 -1.18
CA ASN A 434 -3.37 20.15 -2.36
C ASN A 434 -4.78 19.61 -2.63
N VAL A 435 -4.91 18.46 -3.30
CA VAL A 435 -6.18 17.74 -3.54
C VAL A 435 -6.07 16.24 -3.28
N GLY A 436 -5.00 15.80 -2.61
CA GLY A 436 -4.75 14.39 -2.30
C GLY A 436 -5.79 13.80 -1.36
N THR A 437 -6.14 12.54 -1.59
CA THR A 437 -6.97 11.73 -0.68
C THR A 437 -6.10 10.66 -0.03
N MET A 438 -6.23 10.50 1.29
CA MET A 438 -5.43 9.55 2.08
C MET A 438 -6.36 8.69 2.95
N THR A 439 -6.24 7.37 2.84
CA THR A 439 -6.98 6.40 3.65
C THR A 439 -6.04 5.42 4.35
N LEU A 440 -6.05 5.41 5.69
CA LEU A 440 -5.30 4.43 6.51
C LEU A 440 -6.27 3.42 7.11
N VAL A 441 -5.92 2.14 7.01
CA VAL A 441 -6.74 1.00 7.45
C VAL A 441 -5.87 0.01 8.23
N ASN A 442 -6.25 -0.35 9.45
CA ASN A 442 -5.51 -1.31 10.28
C ASN A 442 -3.98 -1.02 10.34
N SER A 443 -3.56 0.25 10.41
CA SER A 443 -2.15 0.63 10.18
C SER A 443 -1.58 1.47 11.33
N THR A 444 -0.27 1.31 11.58
CA THR A 444 0.43 1.95 12.71
C THR A 444 1.39 3.04 12.22
N LEU A 445 1.25 4.25 12.76
CA LEU A 445 2.18 5.37 12.58
C LEU A 445 2.90 5.65 13.90
N SER A 446 4.22 5.44 13.99
CA SER A 446 4.94 5.57 15.25
C SER A 446 6.41 6.00 15.15
N GLY A 447 6.87 6.87 16.06
CA GLY A 447 8.27 7.31 16.10
C GLY A 447 8.61 8.39 15.07
N ASN A 448 7.63 8.95 14.37
CA ASN A 448 7.89 9.91 13.30
C ASN A 448 8.01 11.34 13.85
N SER A 449 8.83 12.18 13.22
CA SER A 449 9.18 13.51 13.73
C SER A 449 9.01 14.61 12.67
N SER A 450 8.40 15.73 13.06
CA SER A 450 8.37 16.96 12.24
C SER A 450 8.18 18.20 13.13
N ALA A 451 8.22 19.41 12.57
CA ALA A 451 7.74 20.60 13.30
C ALA A 451 6.21 20.68 13.34
N GLN A 452 5.51 20.15 12.33
CA GLN A 452 4.06 20.10 12.24
C GLN A 452 3.60 18.72 11.74
N GLY A 453 2.86 17.99 12.56
CA GLY A 453 2.35 16.66 12.21
C GLY A 453 3.48 15.64 12.15
N GLY A 454 4.05 15.29 13.30
CA GLY A 454 5.05 14.23 13.40
C GLY A 454 4.55 12.93 12.78
N GLY A 455 3.36 12.48 13.19
CA GLY A 455 2.67 11.35 12.57
C GLY A 455 2.10 11.71 11.19
N ILE A 456 1.08 12.57 11.16
CA ILE A 456 0.41 13.03 9.95
C ILE A 456 0.29 14.56 9.95
N TYR A 457 0.63 15.19 8.83
CA TYR A 457 0.13 16.49 8.42
C TYR A 457 -0.92 16.30 7.31
N ASN A 458 -2.11 16.87 7.45
CA ASN A 458 -3.20 16.78 6.46
C ASN A 458 -3.76 18.17 6.09
N GLY A 459 -3.48 18.62 4.86
CA GLY A 459 -4.08 19.81 4.26
C GLY A 459 -5.42 19.57 3.55
N THR A 460 -5.84 18.32 3.36
CA THR A 460 -6.94 17.94 2.47
C THR A 460 -7.82 16.85 3.09
N SER A 461 -8.21 15.81 2.34
CA SER A 461 -9.09 14.74 2.81
C SER A 461 -8.30 13.58 3.39
N LEU A 462 -8.53 13.30 4.66
CA LEU A 462 -7.97 12.15 5.38
C LEU A 462 -9.10 11.27 5.94
N THR A 463 -8.97 9.96 5.76
CA THR A 463 -9.82 8.95 6.40
C THR A 463 -8.96 7.97 7.21
N LEU A 464 -9.27 7.80 8.48
CA LEU A 464 -8.60 6.86 9.38
C LEU A 464 -9.60 5.82 9.87
N ILE A 465 -9.27 4.54 9.64
CA ILE A 465 -10.09 3.37 10.01
C ILE A 465 -9.18 2.40 10.75
N ASN A 466 -9.47 2.08 12.01
CA ASN A 466 -8.64 1.17 12.80
C ASN A 466 -7.14 1.57 12.79
N ALA A 467 -6.82 2.86 12.86
CA ALA A 467 -5.44 3.34 12.80
C ALA A 467 -4.86 3.55 14.21
N THR A 468 -3.54 3.39 14.37
CA THR A 468 -2.83 3.65 15.63
C THR A 468 -1.69 4.65 15.40
N ILE A 469 -1.85 5.88 15.88
CA ILE A 469 -0.90 6.99 15.70
C ILE A 469 -0.31 7.35 17.07
N SER A 470 0.96 7.03 17.32
CA SER A 470 1.55 7.17 18.67
C SER A 470 3.05 7.37 18.70
N ALA A 471 3.59 7.96 19.77
CA ALA A 471 5.01 8.26 19.93
C ALA A 471 5.59 9.05 18.74
N ASN A 472 4.88 10.06 18.23
CA ASN A 472 5.40 10.97 17.21
C ASN A 472 5.84 12.29 17.87
N THR A 473 6.75 13.03 17.24
CA THR A 473 7.33 14.26 17.78
C THR A 473 6.66 15.48 17.16
N ASN A 474 6.23 16.41 18.02
CA ASN A 474 5.34 17.54 17.74
C ASN A 474 3.98 17.13 17.16
N GLY A 475 3.43 16.05 17.72
CA GLY A 475 2.03 15.67 17.62
C GLY A 475 1.69 14.55 16.63
N GLY A 476 0.54 13.91 16.88
CA GLY A 476 0.06 12.77 16.12
C GLY A 476 -0.57 13.18 14.79
N LEU A 477 -1.61 14.03 14.84
CA LEU A 477 -2.38 14.48 13.68
C LEU A 477 -2.51 16.02 13.66
N TYR A 478 -1.83 16.67 12.72
CA TYR A 478 -2.00 18.08 12.41
C TYR A 478 -2.89 18.20 11.15
N SER A 479 -4.13 18.64 11.27
CA SER A 479 -5.12 18.56 10.17
C SER A 479 -5.85 19.88 9.86
N PRO A 480 -5.22 20.85 9.17
CA PRO A 480 -5.94 21.97 8.55
C PRO A 480 -7.00 21.53 7.53
N GLY A 481 -6.87 20.37 6.89
CA GLY A 481 -7.91 19.77 6.05
C GLY A 481 -8.94 18.95 6.83
N PRO A 482 -10.10 18.62 6.23
CA PRO A 482 -11.07 17.71 6.81
C PRO A 482 -10.49 16.31 7.06
N ALA A 483 -10.67 15.79 8.28
CA ALA A 483 -10.32 14.42 8.64
C ALA A 483 -11.54 13.67 9.18
N THR A 484 -11.72 12.43 8.75
CA THR A 484 -12.77 11.51 9.22
C THR A 484 -12.13 10.34 9.95
N LEU A 485 -12.55 10.10 11.20
CA LEU A 485 -11.98 9.08 12.08
C LEU A 485 -13.06 8.07 12.51
N VAL A 486 -12.72 6.79 12.45
CA VAL A 486 -13.48 5.70 13.09
C VAL A 486 -12.53 4.63 13.63
N ASN A 487 -12.85 4.07 14.80
CA ASN A 487 -12.02 3.05 15.47
C ASN A 487 -10.54 3.44 15.59
N THR A 488 -10.21 4.73 15.64
CA THR A 488 -8.85 5.25 15.49
C THR A 488 -8.30 5.70 16.84
N LEU A 489 -7.05 5.33 17.10
CA LEU A 489 -6.30 5.58 18.32
C LEU A 489 -5.19 6.58 18.01
N ILE A 490 -5.25 7.78 18.58
CA ILE A 490 -4.18 8.78 18.55
C ILE A 490 -3.75 9.02 19.99
N ALA A 491 -2.52 8.64 20.35
CA ALA A 491 -2.10 8.69 21.75
C ALA A 491 -0.59 8.72 21.99
N SER A 492 -0.19 9.19 23.17
CA SER A 492 1.18 8.98 23.71
C SER A 492 2.28 9.49 22.77
N GLN A 493 2.13 10.71 22.24
CA GLN A 493 3.16 11.37 21.44
C GLN A 493 4.42 11.66 22.28
N GLU A 494 5.60 11.71 21.65
CA GLU A 494 6.86 12.02 22.35
C GLU A 494 6.94 13.50 22.75
N SER A 495 6.38 14.37 21.91
CA SER A 495 6.17 15.78 22.21
C SER A 495 4.97 16.33 21.43
N GLY A 496 4.40 17.44 21.94
CA GLY A 496 3.20 18.02 21.37
C GLY A 496 1.94 17.24 21.74
N ALA A 497 0.82 17.70 21.23
CA ALA A 497 -0.50 17.14 21.53
C ALA A 497 -0.88 16.01 20.55
N ASP A 498 -1.87 15.18 20.87
CA ASP A 498 -2.40 14.17 19.95
C ASP A 498 -2.93 14.82 18.65
N CYS A 499 -3.67 15.93 18.76
CA CYS A 499 -4.05 16.81 17.65
C CYS A 499 -3.79 18.30 17.96
N PRO A 500 -2.58 18.83 17.72
CA PRO A 500 -2.20 20.19 18.15
C PRO A 500 -2.91 21.30 17.36
N TYR A 501 -3.26 21.04 16.11
CA TYR A 501 -4.04 21.96 15.27
C TYR A 501 -4.80 21.14 14.24
N SER A 502 -6.10 20.99 14.45
CA SER A 502 -7.01 20.36 13.51
C SER A 502 -8.24 21.22 13.33
N ASN A 503 -8.65 21.43 12.08
CA ASN A 503 -10.02 21.82 11.77
C ASN A 503 -10.98 20.71 12.24
N PRO A 504 -12.28 21.01 12.43
CA PRO A 504 -13.21 20.09 13.09
C PRO A 504 -13.14 18.67 12.53
N ILE A 505 -12.68 17.73 13.36
CA ILE A 505 -12.57 16.32 13.00
C ILE A 505 -13.96 15.72 12.96
N THR A 506 -14.31 15.07 11.86
CA THR A 506 -15.56 14.31 11.73
C THR A 506 -15.36 12.95 12.40
N SER A 507 -15.79 12.84 13.66
CA SER A 507 -15.76 11.56 14.38
C SER A 507 -17.00 10.73 14.08
N ASN A 508 -16.79 9.59 13.42
CA ASN A 508 -17.79 8.55 13.24
C ASN A 508 -17.90 7.61 14.47
N GLY A 509 -17.29 8.02 15.60
CA GLY A 509 -17.35 7.32 16.88
C GLY A 509 -16.26 6.27 17.07
N TYR A 510 -16.18 5.77 18.31
CA TYR A 510 -15.27 4.70 18.73
C TYR A 510 -13.79 5.05 18.52
N ASN A 511 -13.44 6.34 18.62
CA ASN A 511 -12.05 6.81 18.53
C ASN A 511 -11.49 7.08 19.93
N LEU A 512 -10.17 6.99 20.09
CA LEU A 512 -9.47 7.26 21.35
C LEU A 512 -8.39 8.33 21.11
N ASP A 513 -8.43 9.36 21.96
CA ASP A 513 -7.50 10.49 22.05
C ASP A 513 -6.98 10.51 23.49
N SER A 514 -5.67 10.58 23.72
CA SER A 514 -5.11 10.43 25.07
C SER A 514 -5.00 11.72 25.86
N ASP A 515 -5.02 12.89 25.22
CA ASP A 515 -4.91 14.22 25.85
C ASP A 515 -6.10 15.16 25.62
N ASN A 516 -7.13 14.69 24.89
CA ASN A 516 -8.36 15.38 24.50
C ASN A 516 -8.15 16.59 23.56
N THR A 517 -7.03 16.64 22.84
CA THR A 517 -6.76 17.75 21.91
C THR A 517 -7.38 17.58 20.52
N CYS A 518 -7.77 16.36 20.14
CA CYS A 518 -8.54 16.09 18.92
C CYS A 518 -10.01 16.53 19.02
N ARG A 519 -10.48 16.91 20.22
CA ARG A 519 -11.83 17.43 20.49
C ARG A 519 -12.93 16.53 19.94
N LEU A 520 -12.77 15.24 20.17
CA LEU A 520 -13.72 14.20 19.77
C LEU A 520 -15.05 14.41 20.53
N THR A 521 -16.15 14.62 19.79
CA THR A 521 -17.48 14.97 20.35
C THR A 521 -18.51 13.85 20.25
N ASN A 522 -18.17 12.69 19.65
CA ASN A 522 -19.12 11.60 19.53
C ASN A 522 -19.26 10.86 20.88
N PRO A 523 -20.47 10.56 21.40
CA PRO A 523 -20.65 9.96 22.73
C PRO A 523 -19.99 8.59 22.95
N VAL A 524 -19.59 7.89 21.88
CA VAL A 524 -18.85 6.61 21.95
C VAL A 524 -17.34 6.77 21.71
N ASP A 525 -16.82 7.99 21.59
CA ASP A 525 -15.38 8.25 21.64
C ASP A 525 -14.85 8.20 23.08
N LEU A 526 -13.55 7.99 23.22
CA LEU A 526 -12.82 7.88 24.48
C LEU A 526 -11.74 8.99 24.60
N PRO A 527 -12.10 10.28 24.63
CA PRO A 527 -11.15 11.38 24.79
C PRO A 527 -10.52 11.43 26.19
N GLY A 528 -9.26 11.85 26.26
CA GLY A 528 -8.48 11.96 27.50
C GLY A 528 -8.16 10.62 28.16
N ARG A 529 -8.09 9.52 27.39
CA ARG A 529 -7.87 8.16 27.91
C ARG A 529 -6.53 7.61 27.47
N ASN A 530 -5.70 7.15 28.41
CA ASN A 530 -4.46 6.47 28.07
C ASN A 530 -4.75 5.05 27.55
N PRO A 531 -4.35 4.69 26.31
CA PRO A 531 -4.61 3.37 25.73
C PRO A 531 -3.60 2.29 26.14
N LEU A 532 -2.67 2.57 27.05
CA LEU A 532 -1.69 1.62 27.59
C LEU A 532 -0.93 0.85 26.49
N LEU A 533 -0.55 1.54 25.41
CA LEU A 533 0.14 0.92 24.28
C LEU A 533 1.52 0.37 24.68
N GLY A 534 1.81 -0.83 24.20
CA GLY A 534 3.17 -1.38 24.21
C GLY A 534 4.13 -0.61 23.28
N PRO A 535 5.43 -0.95 23.32
CA PRO A 535 6.41 -0.43 22.36
C PRO A 535 6.07 -0.87 20.93
N LEU A 536 6.60 -0.15 19.94
CA LEU A 536 6.57 -0.61 18.54
C LEU A 536 7.51 -1.82 18.43
N GLN A 537 6.96 -3.00 18.17
CA GLN A 537 7.74 -4.25 18.13
C GLN A 537 7.10 -5.28 17.19
N ASP A 538 7.79 -6.40 16.97
CA ASP A 538 7.20 -7.57 16.31
C ASP A 538 6.21 -8.23 17.29
N ASN A 539 4.94 -8.28 16.89
CA ASN A 539 3.87 -8.98 17.59
C ASN A 539 3.23 -10.07 16.71
N LEU A 540 4.04 -10.74 15.88
CA LEU A 540 3.72 -11.86 14.99
C LEU A 540 2.94 -11.49 13.70
N GLY A 541 3.01 -10.22 13.28
CA GLY A 541 2.44 -9.71 12.03
C GLY A 541 3.43 -9.63 10.86
N PRO A 542 3.03 -9.07 9.70
CA PRO A 542 3.93 -8.76 8.60
C PRO A 542 4.73 -7.47 8.86
N THR A 543 4.25 -6.60 9.76
CA THR A 543 4.80 -5.29 10.08
C THR A 543 4.85 -5.07 11.61
N LEU A 544 5.73 -4.18 12.07
CA LEU A 544 5.85 -3.85 13.49
C LEU A 544 4.59 -3.13 13.99
N THR A 545 4.14 -3.44 15.20
CA THR A 545 2.86 -2.98 15.74
C THR A 545 2.98 -2.51 17.18
N ARG A 546 1.99 -1.73 17.64
CA ARG A 546 1.78 -1.41 19.05
C ARG A 546 0.48 -2.04 19.53
N VAL A 547 0.59 -3.04 20.40
CA VAL A 547 -0.57 -3.74 20.98
C VAL A 547 -1.07 -2.96 22.21
N PRO A 548 -2.38 -2.73 22.36
CA PRO A 548 -2.96 -2.24 23.61
C PRO A 548 -2.72 -3.23 24.76
N GLY A 549 -2.11 -2.77 25.85
CA GLY A 549 -1.93 -3.56 27.08
C GLY A 549 -3.26 -3.82 27.80
N VAL A 550 -3.29 -4.79 28.71
CA VAL A 550 -4.55 -5.10 29.44
C VAL A 550 -4.96 -3.98 30.38
N GLY A 551 -6.29 -3.84 30.51
CA GLY A 551 -6.90 -2.67 31.14
C GLY A 551 -6.93 -1.46 30.20
N SER A 552 -6.41 -1.57 28.97
CA SER A 552 -6.54 -0.52 27.98
C SER A 552 -8.03 -0.28 27.65
N PRO A 553 -8.50 0.97 27.70
CA PRO A 553 -9.85 1.32 27.30
C PRO A 553 -10.08 1.18 25.79
N ALA A 554 -9.04 0.88 24.99
CA ALA A 554 -9.20 0.57 23.57
C ALA A 554 -9.72 -0.86 23.29
N ILE A 555 -9.58 -1.78 24.24
CA ILE A 555 -9.88 -3.21 24.04
C ILE A 555 -11.38 -3.44 23.97
N ASP A 556 -11.83 -4.17 22.93
CA ASP A 556 -13.24 -4.49 22.66
C ASP A 556 -14.17 -3.24 22.56
N ALA A 557 -13.59 -2.04 22.41
CA ALA A 557 -14.28 -0.75 22.45
C ALA A 557 -14.45 -0.10 21.06
N GLY A 558 -14.14 -0.82 19.97
CA GLY A 558 -14.32 -0.41 18.59
C GLY A 558 -15.70 -0.79 18.03
N ASN A 559 -16.07 -0.19 16.90
CA ASN A 559 -17.29 -0.50 16.16
C ASN A 559 -17.16 -1.82 15.37
N PRO A 560 -17.84 -2.92 15.78
CA PRO A 560 -17.71 -4.21 15.12
C PRO A 560 -18.27 -4.21 13.69
N SER A 561 -19.26 -3.38 13.40
CA SER A 561 -19.83 -3.24 12.05
C SER A 561 -18.82 -2.67 11.06
N VAL A 562 -17.97 -1.73 11.50
CA VAL A 562 -16.86 -1.20 10.69
C VAL A 562 -15.74 -2.21 10.55
N CYS A 563 -15.48 -3.00 11.60
CA CYS A 563 -14.49 -4.06 11.58
C CYS A 563 -14.82 -5.17 10.56
N ALA A 564 -16.10 -5.46 10.32
CA ALA A 564 -16.54 -6.46 9.34
C ALA A 564 -16.54 -5.97 7.88
N LEU A 565 -16.51 -4.66 7.63
CA LEU A 565 -16.61 -4.09 6.28
C LEU A 565 -15.27 -4.13 5.52
N ASP A 566 -15.34 -4.15 4.19
CA ASP A 566 -14.17 -3.96 3.35
C ASP A 566 -13.71 -2.48 3.39
N PRO A 567 -12.40 -2.19 3.39
CA PRO A 567 -11.28 -3.14 3.25
C PRO A 567 -10.76 -3.77 4.55
N VAL A 568 -11.35 -3.49 5.73
CA VAL A 568 -10.90 -4.07 7.02
C VAL A 568 -11.02 -5.59 7.04
N SER A 569 -12.10 -6.13 6.45
CA SER A 569 -12.28 -7.56 6.17
C SER A 569 -12.31 -8.46 7.42
N ASN A 570 -12.67 -7.93 8.58
CA ASN A 570 -12.58 -8.57 9.90
C ASN A 570 -11.16 -9.05 10.28
N LEU A 571 -10.12 -8.39 9.76
CA LEU A 571 -8.71 -8.61 10.11
C LEU A 571 -8.15 -7.43 10.92
N ASP A 572 -7.07 -7.68 11.65
CA ASP A 572 -6.21 -6.67 12.26
C ASP A 572 -4.93 -6.43 11.42
N GLN A 573 -4.03 -5.56 11.88
CA GLN A 573 -2.76 -5.25 11.19
C GLN A 573 -1.88 -6.49 10.92
N ARG A 574 -2.01 -7.53 11.74
CA ARG A 574 -1.19 -8.75 11.62
C ARG A 574 -1.78 -9.76 10.65
N GLY A 575 -2.95 -9.45 10.07
CA GLY A 575 -3.75 -10.39 9.29
C GLY A 575 -4.44 -11.44 10.16
N LEU A 576 -4.59 -11.18 11.47
CA LEU A 576 -5.32 -12.06 12.37
C LEU A 576 -6.79 -11.63 12.46
N GLY A 577 -7.70 -12.59 12.64
CA GLY A 577 -9.14 -12.32 12.69
C GLY A 577 -9.55 -11.55 13.95
N ARG A 578 -10.47 -10.60 13.80
CA ARG A 578 -11.12 -9.92 14.93
C ARG A 578 -12.26 -10.82 15.49
N PRO A 579 -12.39 -11.02 16.82
CA PRO A 579 -13.35 -11.98 17.39
C PRO A 579 -14.83 -11.71 17.10
N ASP A 580 -15.69 -12.71 17.37
CA ASP A 580 -17.13 -12.72 17.06
C ASP A 580 -17.94 -11.53 17.65
N GLY A 581 -17.91 -10.39 16.96
CA GLY A 581 -18.74 -9.21 17.27
C GLY A 581 -18.13 -8.19 18.24
N MET A 582 -16.85 -8.34 18.61
CA MET A 582 -16.10 -7.31 19.36
C MET A 582 -14.80 -7.02 18.63
N CYS A 583 -14.43 -5.74 18.53
CA CYS A 583 -13.13 -5.34 18.02
C CYS A 583 -12.55 -4.18 18.83
N SER A 584 -11.23 -4.08 18.88
CA SER A 584 -10.52 -3.01 19.60
C SER A 584 -10.33 -1.77 18.74
N ILE A 585 -10.31 -0.61 19.40
CA ILE A 585 -9.91 0.68 18.80
C ILE A 585 -8.43 0.60 18.42
N GLY A 586 -8.12 0.97 17.18
CA GLY A 586 -6.79 0.94 16.60
C GLY A 586 -6.51 -0.29 15.74
N ALA A 587 -5.24 -0.47 15.43
CA ALA A 587 -4.78 -1.36 14.37
C ALA A 587 -4.73 -2.85 14.75
N VAL A 588 -4.75 -3.20 16.05
CA VAL A 588 -4.42 -4.55 16.54
C VAL A 588 -5.35 -5.02 17.65
N GLU A 589 -5.75 -6.30 17.60
CA GLU A 589 -6.51 -6.96 18.67
C GLU A 589 -5.60 -7.63 19.72
N PRO A 590 -5.81 -7.43 21.03
CA PRO A 590 -5.21 -8.31 22.03
C PRO A 590 -5.87 -9.69 21.97
N HIS A 591 -5.14 -10.71 21.52
CA HIS A 591 -5.69 -12.06 21.43
C HIS A 591 -5.75 -12.74 22.81
N ASN A 592 -6.96 -13.14 23.22
CA ASN A 592 -7.16 -14.04 24.35
C ASN A 592 -6.88 -15.49 23.91
N THR A 593 -5.91 -16.15 24.54
CA THR A 593 -5.71 -17.61 24.39
C THR A 593 -6.31 -18.38 25.58
N PRO A 594 -6.74 -19.64 25.40
CA PRO A 594 -7.36 -20.43 26.47
C PRO A 594 -6.49 -20.66 27.72
N VAL A 595 -7.18 -20.92 28.83
CA VAL A 595 -6.63 -21.05 30.20
C VAL A 595 -5.78 -22.32 30.39
N GLY A 596 -4.63 -22.21 31.07
CA GLY A 596 -3.91 -23.36 31.65
C GLY A 596 -2.43 -23.55 31.27
N THR A 597 -1.78 -22.59 30.62
CA THR A 597 -0.42 -22.76 30.07
C THR A 597 0.70 -22.60 31.12
N ASN A 598 1.50 -23.65 31.31
CA ASN A 598 2.79 -23.54 32.01
C ASN A 598 3.81 -22.81 31.11
N VAL A 599 4.38 -21.70 31.58
CA VAL A 599 5.41 -20.96 30.84
C VAL A 599 6.77 -21.17 31.50
N VAL A 600 7.66 -21.90 30.82
CA VAL A 600 9.05 -22.07 31.24
C VAL A 600 9.88 -20.97 30.58
N VAL A 601 10.41 -20.07 31.40
CA VAL A 601 11.18 -18.91 30.92
C VAL A 601 12.66 -19.23 30.96
N GLN A 602 13.36 -19.02 29.83
CA GLN A 602 14.82 -19.03 29.82
C GLN A 602 15.36 -17.62 30.11
N PRO A 603 16.31 -17.45 31.04
CA PRO A 603 16.92 -16.15 31.31
C PRO A 603 17.59 -15.56 30.07
N ILE A 604 17.43 -14.25 29.88
CA ILE A 604 18.02 -13.51 28.74
C ILE A 604 19.53 -13.33 28.94
N ASP A 605 19.99 -13.34 30.21
CA ASP A 605 21.40 -13.28 30.60
C ASP A 605 22.14 -14.61 30.27
N PRO A 606 23.21 -14.58 29.44
CA PRO A 606 24.05 -15.74 29.14
C PRO A 606 24.60 -16.47 30.38
N ALA A 607 24.84 -15.77 31.50
CA ALA A 607 25.40 -16.34 32.72
C ALA A 607 24.40 -17.18 33.53
N MET A 608 23.09 -17.01 33.32
CA MET A 608 22.01 -17.63 34.12
C MET A 608 21.34 -18.82 33.42
N ARG A 609 21.85 -19.28 32.27
CA ARG A 609 21.23 -20.34 31.43
C ARG A 609 21.00 -21.70 32.10
N ALA A 610 21.52 -21.93 33.31
CA ALA A 610 21.29 -23.14 34.11
C ALA A 610 20.10 -23.04 35.10
N ARG A 611 19.50 -21.86 35.30
CA ARG A 611 18.47 -21.62 36.33
C ARG A 611 17.09 -21.35 35.71
N PRO A 612 16.26 -22.39 35.49
CA PRO A 612 14.90 -22.19 34.98
C PRO A 612 14.02 -21.53 36.05
N VAL A 613 13.27 -20.51 35.65
CA VAL A 613 12.16 -19.96 36.43
C VAL A 613 10.86 -20.48 35.82
N ARG A 614 10.02 -21.11 36.62
CA ARG A 614 8.72 -21.60 36.19
C ARG A 614 7.66 -20.59 36.62
N ILE A 615 6.92 -20.07 35.65
CA ILE A 615 5.80 -19.16 35.92
C ILE A 615 4.51 -19.85 35.50
N THR A 616 3.60 -19.95 36.46
CA THR A 616 2.30 -20.60 36.31
C THR A 616 1.24 -19.53 36.47
N TYR A 617 0.55 -19.19 35.39
CA TYR A 617 -0.54 -18.22 35.44
C TYR A 617 -1.86 -18.99 35.62
N PRO A 618 -2.60 -18.82 36.73
CA PRO A 618 -3.84 -19.57 36.96
C PRO A 618 -4.90 -19.23 35.91
N ARG A 619 -4.91 -17.98 35.45
CA ARG A 619 -5.66 -17.53 34.29
C ARG A 619 -4.91 -16.40 33.60
N VAL A 620 -4.24 -16.71 32.48
CA VAL A 620 -3.75 -15.69 31.54
C VAL A 620 -4.99 -14.95 31.00
N ILE A 621 -5.02 -13.63 31.16
CA ILE A 621 -6.00 -12.75 30.52
C ILE A 621 -5.52 -12.47 29.08
N VAL A 622 -4.27 -12.03 28.92
CA VAL A 622 -3.63 -11.77 27.62
C VAL A 622 -2.26 -12.41 27.58
N GLN A 623 -1.94 -13.07 26.46
CA GLN A 623 -0.61 -13.63 26.25
C GLN A 623 0.43 -12.55 25.99
N GLY A 624 1.61 -12.77 26.56
CA GLY A 624 2.80 -11.99 26.31
C GLY A 624 4.04 -12.80 26.67
N SER A 625 5.21 -12.26 26.34
CA SER A 625 6.51 -12.87 26.62
C SER A 625 6.96 -12.57 28.04
N SER A 626 7.32 -13.62 28.78
CA SER A 626 7.93 -13.51 30.11
C SER A 626 9.44 -13.65 30.01
N GLY A 627 10.18 -12.86 30.80
CA GLY A 627 11.64 -12.83 30.84
C GLY A 627 12.15 -12.77 32.28
N ALA A 628 13.35 -13.31 32.51
CA ALA A 628 14.01 -13.25 33.82
C ALA A 628 15.45 -12.74 33.67
N SER A 629 15.86 -11.84 34.58
CA SER A 629 17.21 -11.31 34.68
C SER A 629 17.67 -11.19 36.14
N SER A 630 18.98 -11.25 36.34
CA SER A 630 19.66 -10.92 37.60
C SER A 630 20.51 -9.68 37.39
N SER A 631 20.52 -8.77 38.36
CA SER A 631 21.25 -7.50 38.24
C SER A 631 21.69 -7.00 39.61
N SER A 632 22.91 -6.44 39.65
CA SER A 632 23.44 -5.66 40.78
C SER A 632 23.41 -4.14 40.49
N SER A 633 22.70 -3.70 39.44
CA SER A 633 22.71 -2.33 38.92
C SER A 633 21.36 -1.59 39.03
N PHE A 634 20.37 -2.16 39.71
CA PHE A 634 19.13 -1.46 40.05
C PHE A 634 19.16 -0.91 41.49
N ASN A 635 18.85 0.38 41.64
CA ASN A 635 18.78 1.08 42.93
C ASN A 635 17.49 0.73 43.71
N TYR A 636 17.38 -0.49 44.21
CA TYR A 636 16.29 -0.89 45.12
C TYR A 636 16.68 -0.74 46.60
N VAL A 637 15.67 -0.53 47.46
CA VAL A 637 15.84 -0.57 48.90
C VAL A 637 16.12 -2.02 49.33
N ALA A 638 17.28 -2.26 49.93
CA ALA A 638 17.63 -3.57 50.45
C ALA A 638 16.58 -4.06 51.47
N PRO A 639 16.24 -5.36 51.52
CA PRO A 639 15.31 -5.89 52.50
C PRO A 639 15.72 -5.53 53.94
N PRO A 640 14.76 -5.30 54.86
CA PRO A 640 15.05 -4.85 56.22
C PRO A 640 16.08 -5.77 56.93
N PRO A 641 17.23 -5.28 57.43
CA PRO A 641 18.30 -6.14 57.93
C PRO A 641 17.95 -6.97 59.17
N ASP A 642 17.00 -6.51 59.97
CA ASP A 642 16.88 -6.91 61.39
C ASP A 642 15.95 -8.11 61.66
N GLN A 643 15.36 -8.72 60.63
CA GLN A 643 14.57 -9.96 60.73
C GLN A 643 14.88 -10.99 59.63
N ASN A 644 15.72 -10.66 58.64
CA ASN A 644 15.66 -11.27 57.30
C ASN A 644 17.05 -11.56 56.71
N ILE A 645 17.38 -12.84 56.46
CA ILE A 645 18.61 -13.20 55.74
C ILE A 645 18.32 -13.27 54.24
N LEU A 646 18.64 -12.21 53.49
CA LEU A 646 18.52 -12.21 52.03
C LEU A 646 19.43 -13.26 51.39
N ARG A 647 18.84 -14.18 50.60
CA ARG A 647 19.60 -15.25 49.90
C ARG A 647 19.82 -15.03 48.40
N ALA A 648 18.86 -14.43 47.70
CA ALA A 648 18.95 -14.09 46.28
C ALA A 648 17.94 -13.00 45.90
N LEU A 649 18.16 -12.32 44.77
CA LEU A 649 17.31 -11.29 44.20
C LEU A 649 17.07 -11.58 42.72
N TYR A 650 15.81 -11.51 42.27
CA TYR A 650 15.38 -11.79 40.91
C TYR A 650 14.53 -10.65 40.35
N HIS A 651 14.76 -10.28 39.09
CA HIS A 651 13.89 -9.39 38.34
C HIS A 651 13.17 -10.23 37.27
N ILE A 652 11.87 -10.48 37.43
CA ILE A 652 11.06 -11.22 36.46
C ILE A 652 10.09 -10.23 35.82
N SER A 653 10.05 -10.17 34.50
CA SER A 653 9.12 -9.32 33.76
C SER A 653 8.22 -10.17 32.88
N THR A 654 7.06 -9.63 32.53
CA THR A 654 6.26 -10.16 31.43
C THR A 654 5.47 -9.04 30.77
N SER A 655 5.12 -9.23 29.51
CA SER A 655 4.01 -8.53 28.85
C SER A 655 2.67 -9.28 28.95
N ALA A 656 2.66 -10.52 29.47
CA ALA A 656 1.43 -11.28 29.71
C ALA A 656 0.64 -10.70 30.88
N THR A 657 -0.66 -10.50 30.72
CA THR A 657 -1.51 -10.13 31.87
C THR A 657 -2.36 -11.30 32.28
N TYR A 658 -2.66 -11.38 33.58
CA TYR A 658 -3.20 -12.56 34.24
C TYR A 658 -4.16 -12.10 35.34
N SER A 659 -5.14 -12.95 35.66
CA SER A 659 -6.09 -12.76 36.76
C SER A 659 -5.89 -13.87 37.78
N GLY A 660 -6.02 -13.52 39.05
CA GLY A 660 -5.66 -14.41 40.13
C GLY A 660 -4.14 -14.53 40.32
N THR A 661 -3.79 -15.36 41.30
CA THR A 661 -2.46 -15.43 41.90
C THR A 661 -1.48 -16.21 41.02
N ILE A 662 -0.49 -15.52 40.43
CA ILE A 662 0.63 -16.14 39.70
C ILE A 662 1.37 -17.10 40.65
N GLY A 663 1.52 -18.36 40.27
CA GLY A 663 2.47 -19.27 40.88
C GLY A 663 3.86 -19.07 40.28
N ILE A 664 4.76 -18.42 41.02
CA ILE A 664 6.19 -18.39 40.69
C ILE A 664 6.84 -19.55 41.43
N CYS A 665 7.59 -20.40 40.74
CA CYS A 665 8.49 -21.38 41.35
C CYS A 665 9.93 -21.13 40.87
N ILE A 666 10.82 -20.87 41.83
CA ILE A 666 12.25 -20.62 41.60
C ILE A 666 13.03 -21.84 42.07
N ASN A 667 13.83 -22.43 41.19
CA ASN A 667 14.77 -23.46 41.60
C ASN A 667 15.94 -22.83 42.39
N TYR A 668 16.17 -23.30 43.61
CA TYR A 668 17.17 -22.78 44.55
C TYR A 668 18.38 -23.71 44.76
N SER A 669 18.59 -24.71 43.89
CA SER A 669 19.68 -25.71 44.01
C SER A 669 21.08 -25.13 44.28
N ASP A 670 21.39 -23.97 43.70
CA ASP A 670 22.66 -23.26 43.85
C ASP A 670 22.73 -22.31 45.08
N ILE A 671 21.67 -22.20 45.89
CA ILE A 671 21.55 -21.25 46.99
C ILE A 671 21.82 -21.93 48.33
N VAL A 672 22.75 -21.38 49.12
CA VAL A 672 23.07 -21.88 50.47
C VAL A 672 22.04 -21.37 51.49
N VAL A 673 21.19 -22.28 51.97
CA VAL A 673 20.11 -22.00 52.95
C VAL A 673 20.40 -22.70 54.28
N THR A 674 20.06 -22.05 55.40
CA THR A 674 20.32 -22.53 56.77
C THR A 674 19.13 -23.25 57.43
N ASP A 675 17.89 -22.85 57.12
CA ASP A 675 16.66 -23.53 57.55
C ASP A 675 15.61 -23.38 56.44
N GLN A 676 15.17 -24.50 55.88
CA GLN A 676 14.22 -24.52 54.76
C GLN A 676 12.76 -24.30 55.20
N SER A 677 12.44 -24.40 56.49
CA SER A 677 11.08 -24.18 57.01
C SER A 677 10.73 -22.70 57.21
N ARG A 678 11.76 -21.88 57.40
CA ARG A 678 11.64 -20.43 57.59
C ARG A 678 11.72 -19.67 56.26
N LEU A 679 12.25 -20.32 55.21
CA LEU A 679 12.25 -19.80 53.84
C LEU A 679 10.90 -19.21 53.46
N ARG A 680 10.99 -18.03 52.87
CA ARG A 680 9.91 -17.30 52.24
C ARG A 680 10.38 -16.73 50.91
N LEU A 681 9.55 -16.81 49.90
CA LEU A 681 9.66 -15.98 48.72
C LEU A 681 9.02 -14.63 49.06
N LEU A 682 9.82 -13.56 49.09
CA LEU A 682 9.31 -12.20 49.13
C LEU A 682 9.09 -11.63 47.74
N HIS A 683 8.22 -10.64 47.71
CA HIS A 683 8.00 -9.74 46.60
C HIS A 683 8.03 -8.30 47.11
N PHE A 684 8.70 -7.38 46.41
CA PHE A 684 8.66 -5.96 46.77
C PHE A 684 7.51 -5.27 46.06
N THR A 685 6.57 -4.75 46.84
CA THR A 685 5.29 -4.18 46.41
C THR A 685 5.01 -2.95 47.27
N ASN A 686 4.42 -1.90 46.68
CA ASN A 686 3.98 -0.69 47.39
C ASN A 686 5.04 -0.03 48.31
N GLY A 687 6.33 -0.21 48.02
CA GLY A 687 7.45 0.37 48.80
C GLY A 687 7.94 -0.49 49.97
N ALA A 688 7.37 -1.68 50.19
CA ALA A 688 7.75 -2.62 51.22
C ALA A 688 8.01 -4.03 50.65
N TRP A 689 8.59 -4.92 51.46
CA TRP A 689 8.78 -6.32 51.10
C TRP A 689 7.68 -7.18 51.76
N GLU A 690 6.84 -7.81 50.94
CA GLU A 690 5.74 -8.69 51.34
C GLU A 690 6.13 -10.17 51.17
N ASP A 691 5.66 -11.04 52.07
CA ASP A 691 5.83 -12.49 51.99
C ASP A 691 4.72 -13.12 51.14
N VAL A 692 5.10 -13.82 50.06
CA VAL A 692 4.17 -14.43 49.11
C VAL A 692 4.24 -15.97 49.09
N THR A 693 4.85 -16.58 50.09
CA THR A 693 5.25 -18.01 50.04
C THR A 693 4.07 -18.96 50.10
N THR A 694 4.02 -19.91 49.16
CA THR A 694 2.94 -20.92 49.09
C THR A 694 3.43 -22.35 49.27
N ASN A 695 4.68 -22.67 48.87
CA ASN A 695 5.27 -23.99 49.09
C ASN A 695 6.81 -23.93 49.07
N VAL A 696 7.47 -24.84 49.79
CA VAL A 696 8.92 -25.10 49.69
C VAL A 696 9.11 -26.58 49.39
N ASP A 697 9.32 -26.93 48.12
CA ASP A 697 9.59 -28.31 47.72
C ASP A 697 11.06 -28.64 47.95
N MET A 698 11.32 -29.46 48.97
CA MET A 698 12.66 -29.89 49.38
C MET A 698 13.24 -30.97 48.45
N ALA A 699 12.41 -31.69 47.67
CA ALA A 699 12.84 -32.77 46.79
C ALA A 699 13.14 -32.27 45.36
N ALA A 700 12.35 -31.32 44.87
CA ALA A 700 12.60 -30.63 43.59
C ALA A 700 13.59 -29.46 43.71
N GLN A 701 13.92 -29.04 44.93
CA GLN A 701 14.66 -27.80 45.24
C GLN A 701 14.01 -26.55 44.61
N GLU A 702 12.68 -26.46 44.64
CA GLU A 702 11.90 -25.31 44.17
C GLU A 702 11.20 -24.61 45.34
N ILE A 703 11.34 -23.28 45.45
CA ILE A 703 10.53 -22.45 46.35
C ILE A 703 9.47 -21.76 45.52
N CYS A 704 8.22 -21.88 45.95
CA CYS A 704 7.07 -21.35 45.23
C CYS A 704 6.33 -20.30 46.07
N GLY A 705 5.84 -19.27 45.38
CA GLY A 705 4.99 -18.25 45.96
C GLY A 705 3.87 -17.82 45.02
N GLY A 706 2.84 -17.24 45.62
CA GLY A 706 1.62 -16.78 44.99
C GLY A 706 1.53 -15.26 45.00
N THR A 707 1.58 -14.61 43.84
CA THR A 707 1.71 -13.15 43.71
C THR A 707 0.79 -12.55 42.64
N PHE A 708 0.62 -11.22 42.65
CA PHE A 708 -0.11 -10.46 41.63
C PHE A 708 0.78 -9.53 40.78
N SER A 709 2.10 -9.54 41.00
CA SER A 709 3.11 -8.85 40.17
C SER A 709 4.42 -9.67 40.11
N LEU A 710 5.33 -9.33 39.20
CA LEU A 710 6.50 -10.15 38.85
C LEU A 710 7.88 -9.61 39.27
N SER A 711 8.02 -8.39 39.81
CA SER A 711 9.34 -7.90 40.19
C SER A 711 9.33 -6.81 41.28
N PRO A 712 10.38 -6.71 42.11
CA PRO A 712 11.47 -7.67 42.31
C PRO A 712 11.16 -8.73 43.38
N PHE A 713 11.75 -9.92 43.22
CA PHE A 713 11.60 -11.07 44.12
C PHE A 713 12.86 -11.31 44.94
N ALA A 714 12.69 -11.60 46.23
CA ALA A 714 13.77 -11.96 47.15
C ALA A 714 13.41 -13.24 47.95
N ILE A 715 14.35 -13.80 48.70
CA ILE A 715 14.11 -15.00 49.54
C ILE A 715 14.53 -14.72 51.00
N THR A 716 13.61 -14.84 51.99
CA THR A 716 13.72 -14.45 53.44
C THR A 716 12.77 -15.19 54.45
N GLU A 717 12.20 -14.59 55.54
CA GLU A 717 11.28 -15.14 56.61
C GLU A 717 10.21 -14.12 57.25
N ILE A 718 8.85 -14.15 57.06
CA ILE A 718 7.83 -13.20 57.72
C ILE A 718 6.36 -13.73 58.00
N ASP A 719 5.36 -12.83 58.35
CA ASP A 719 3.96 -13.06 58.92
C ASP A 719 2.93 -11.82 58.80
N PRO A 720 1.54 -11.92 58.83
CA PRO A 720 0.54 -10.85 58.39
C PRO A 720 -0.91 -10.64 59.06
N SER A 721 -1.61 -9.44 58.99
CA SER A 721 -3.14 -9.21 58.98
C SER A 721 -3.75 -7.75 59.20
N VAL A 722 -4.78 -7.22 58.44
CA VAL A 722 -5.64 -5.96 58.69
C VAL A 722 -7.04 -5.93 57.90
N ASP A 723 -8.00 -4.96 58.09
CA ASP A 723 -9.32 -4.71 57.38
C ASP A 723 -9.62 -3.23 56.88
N ILE A 724 -10.41 -3.04 55.78
CA ILE A 724 -10.74 -1.75 55.05
C ILE A 724 -11.92 -1.80 53.95
N THR A 725 -13.19 -1.34 54.16
CA THR A 725 -14.25 -1.16 53.07
C THR A 725 -15.39 -0.08 53.26
N PRO A 726 -15.95 0.59 52.19
CA PRO A 726 -17.14 1.54 52.21
C PRO A 726 -18.58 1.10 51.71
N PRO A 727 -19.67 1.90 51.99
CA PRO A 727 -21.10 1.58 51.73
C PRO A 727 -21.74 2.11 50.41
N SER A 728 -22.90 1.52 50.01
CA SER A 728 -23.69 1.82 48.78
C SER A 728 -25.11 2.38 49.04
N ILE A 729 -25.68 3.18 48.11
CA ILE A 729 -27.00 3.90 48.21
C ILE A 729 -27.79 3.92 46.87
N SER A 730 -29.14 3.98 46.90
CA SER A 730 -30.04 4.07 45.71
C SER A 730 -31.22 5.07 45.87
N ALA A 731 -31.57 5.83 44.81
CA ALA A 731 -32.54 6.96 44.85
C ALA A 731 -33.80 6.80 43.93
N PRO A 732 -34.85 7.64 44.09
CA PRO A 732 -36.11 7.62 43.30
C PRO A 732 -36.01 8.27 41.90
N ALA A 733 -37.13 8.33 41.17
CA ALA A 733 -37.26 8.93 39.82
C ALA A 733 -37.89 10.34 39.83
N ASP A 734 -37.75 11.06 38.71
CA ASP A 734 -38.19 12.46 38.49
C ASP A 734 -39.73 12.65 38.44
N ILE A 735 -40.21 13.89 38.69
CA ILE A 735 -41.65 14.22 38.80
C ILE A 735 -42.03 15.52 38.04
N THR A 736 -43.20 15.55 37.39
CA THR A 736 -43.80 16.73 36.73
C THR A 736 -45.20 17.08 37.28
N ALA A 737 -45.55 18.37 37.33
CA ALA A 737 -46.86 18.88 37.77
C ALA A 737 -47.29 20.17 37.05
N GLU A 738 -48.59 20.46 37.02
CA GLU A 738 -49.15 21.71 36.44
C GLU A 738 -49.32 22.79 37.52
N ALA A 739 -49.08 24.06 37.17
CA ALA A 739 -49.20 25.20 38.05
C ALA A 739 -50.67 25.48 38.42
N THR A 740 -50.98 25.44 39.71
CA THR A 740 -52.35 25.70 40.22
C THR A 740 -52.58 27.16 40.62
N SER A 741 -51.52 27.97 40.60
CA SER A 741 -51.53 29.41 40.81
C SER A 741 -50.18 29.99 40.36
N SER A 742 -50.06 31.32 40.35
CA SER A 742 -48.80 32.04 40.12
C SER A 742 -47.68 31.77 41.16
N THR A 743 -47.91 30.90 42.15
CA THR A 743 -46.90 30.45 43.13
C THR A 743 -46.42 29.00 42.95
N GLY A 744 -46.94 28.26 41.95
CA GLY A 744 -46.51 26.89 41.62
C GLY A 744 -47.43 25.78 42.11
N ALA A 745 -46.85 24.63 42.49
CA ALA A 745 -47.57 23.40 42.86
C ALA A 745 -46.85 22.61 43.97
N ALA A 746 -47.59 21.86 44.80
CA ALA A 746 -47.03 21.04 45.88
C ALA A 746 -46.80 19.58 45.44
N VAL A 747 -45.63 19.02 45.75
CA VAL A 747 -45.18 17.70 45.25
C VAL A 747 -44.57 16.83 46.36
N SER A 748 -44.80 15.52 46.33
CA SER A 748 -44.32 14.54 47.34
C SER A 748 -43.65 13.32 46.68
N TYR A 749 -42.63 12.76 47.33
CA TYR A 749 -41.80 11.63 46.86
C TYR A 749 -41.41 10.65 48.00
N THR A 750 -40.84 9.48 47.67
CA THR A 750 -40.46 8.39 48.60
C THR A 750 -38.96 8.40 49.00
N PRO A 751 -38.56 7.94 50.21
CA PRO A 751 -37.15 7.94 50.66
C PRO A 751 -36.25 6.81 50.07
N PRO A 752 -34.91 7.03 49.97
CA PRO A 752 -33.90 6.06 49.49
C PRO A 752 -33.40 5.03 50.52
N THR A 753 -32.54 4.08 50.09
CA THR A 753 -31.97 2.95 50.90
C THR A 753 -30.46 2.71 50.69
N ALA A 754 -29.74 2.10 51.66
CA ALA A 754 -28.27 1.89 51.64
C ALA A 754 -27.77 0.60 52.40
N SER A 755 -26.52 0.12 52.14
CA SER A 755 -25.90 -1.10 52.73
C SER A 755 -24.35 -1.20 52.63
N ASP A 756 -23.67 -1.90 53.55
CA ASP A 756 -22.22 -2.29 53.50
C ASP A 756 -21.95 -3.77 53.94
N VAL A 757 -20.74 -4.29 53.68
CA VAL A 757 -20.27 -5.67 53.91
C VAL A 757 -19.87 -5.97 55.37
N ILE A 758 -19.35 -4.99 56.11
CA ILE A 758 -18.89 -5.16 57.50
C ILE A 758 -19.79 -4.39 58.48
N ASP A 759 -20.39 -3.26 58.05
CA ASP A 759 -21.50 -2.58 58.72
C ASP A 759 -22.83 -2.78 57.95
N PRO A 760 -23.75 -3.61 58.45
CA PRO A 760 -24.99 -3.90 57.73
C PRO A 760 -26.04 -2.77 57.71
N THR A 761 -25.84 -1.63 58.39
CA THR A 761 -26.88 -0.55 58.46
C THR A 761 -26.36 0.91 58.36
N PRO A 762 -25.95 1.38 57.16
CA PRO A 762 -25.54 2.79 56.93
C PRO A 762 -26.69 3.81 57.07
N SER A 763 -26.39 5.04 57.52
CA SER A 763 -27.39 6.10 57.82
C SER A 763 -27.65 7.08 56.65
N VAL A 764 -28.91 7.48 56.36
CA VAL A 764 -29.29 8.24 55.12
C VAL A 764 -30.16 9.50 55.35
N ALA A 765 -29.96 10.58 54.55
CA ALA A 765 -30.76 11.84 54.58
C ALA A 765 -30.89 12.56 53.21
N CYS A 766 -31.89 13.45 53.01
CA CYS A 766 -32.16 14.18 51.73
C CYS A 766 -32.72 15.63 51.87
N LEU A 767 -32.53 16.52 50.87
CA LEU A 767 -33.15 17.87 50.73
C LEU A 767 -33.40 18.29 49.25
N PRO A 768 -34.41 19.15 48.93
CA PRO A 768 -35.52 19.65 49.76
C PRO A 768 -36.56 18.56 50.06
N ALA A 769 -37.16 18.60 51.25
CA ALA A 769 -38.00 17.49 51.75
C ALA A 769 -39.31 17.25 50.98
N SER A 770 -39.74 15.98 50.97
CA SER A 770 -41.01 15.51 50.39
C SER A 770 -42.22 16.26 50.97
N GLY A 771 -43.08 16.79 50.09
CA GLY A 771 -44.27 17.57 50.45
C GLY A 771 -44.13 19.09 50.32
N ALA A 772 -43.00 19.61 49.84
CA ALA A 772 -42.79 21.03 49.63
C ALA A 772 -43.59 21.61 48.42
N THR A 773 -43.78 22.93 48.41
CA THR A 773 -44.25 23.67 47.23
C THR A 773 -43.07 24.00 46.32
N PHE A 774 -43.16 23.59 45.06
CA PHE A 774 -42.21 23.85 44.00
C PHE A 774 -42.74 24.98 43.11
N ALA A 775 -41.89 25.98 42.85
CA ALA A 775 -42.21 27.09 41.95
C ALA A 775 -42.23 26.62 40.48
N LEU A 776 -42.78 27.43 39.57
CA LEU A 776 -42.69 27.16 38.13
C LEU A 776 -41.21 27.06 37.70
N GLY A 777 -40.88 26.03 36.92
CA GLY A 777 -39.51 25.64 36.56
C GLY A 777 -39.11 24.27 37.13
N VAL A 778 -37.80 23.98 37.10
CA VAL A 778 -37.19 22.71 37.54
C VAL A 778 -36.45 22.91 38.87
N THR A 779 -36.54 21.95 39.80
CA THR A 779 -35.85 21.91 41.10
C THR A 779 -35.19 20.54 41.34
N GLU A 780 -33.97 20.50 41.86
CA GLU A 780 -33.19 19.29 42.15
C GLU A 780 -33.25 18.88 43.65
N VAL A 781 -33.11 17.58 43.94
CA VAL A 781 -33.14 16.95 45.27
C VAL A 781 -31.92 16.03 45.46
N VAL A 782 -31.23 16.09 46.61
CA VAL A 782 -29.94 15.39 46.89
C VAL A 782 -30.01 14.54 48.17
N CYS A 783 -29.34 13.38 48.21
CA CYS A 783 -29.31 12.40 49.32
C CYS A 783 -27.92 11.75 49.60
N THR A 784 -27.60 11.34 50.85
CA THR A 784 -26.25 10.85 51.28
C THR A 784 -26.30 9.70 52.32
N ALA A 785 -25.32 8.75 52.33
CA ALA A 785 -25.17 7.57 53.22
C ALA A 785 -23.76 7.42 53.89
N THR A 786 -23.62 6.80 55.09
CA THR A 786 -22.34 6.59 55.83
C THR A 786 -22.29 5.32 56.74
N ASP A 787 -21.12 4.64 56.85
CA ASP A 787 -20.85 3.42 57.66
C ASP A 787 -20.11 3.66 59.03
N ALA A 788 -19.93 2.58 59.81
CA ALA A 788 -19.29 2.55 61.12
C ALA A 788 -17.74 2.63 61.15
N ALA A 789 -17.06 2.36 60.03
CA ALA A 789 -15.60 2.57 59.90
C ALA A 789 -15.26 4.01 59.48
N GLY A 790 -16.25 4.76 58.97
CA GLY A 790 -16.20 6.17 58.65
C GLY A 790 -16.37 6.53 57.16
N ASN A 791 -16.77 5.59 56.30
CA ASN A 791 -16.83 5.79 54.85
C ASN A 791 -18.27 6.14 54.35
N ALA A 792 -18.42 6.84 53.21
CA ALA A 792 -19.69 7.47 52.78
C ALA A 792 -19.95 7.54 51.24
N SER A 793 -21.22 7.72 50.82
CA SER A 793 -21.69 7.81 49.39
C SER A 793 -22.99 8.64 49.20
N SER A 794 -23.42 9.00 47.96
CA SER A 794 -24.59 9.91 47.70
C SER A 794 -25.31 9.72 46.33
N ALA A 795 -26.52 10.31 46.15
CA ALA A 795 -27.38 10.24 44.93
C ALA A 795 -28.43 11.40 44.80
N THR A 796 -29.04 11.65 43.62
CA THR A 796 -29.97 12.80 43.32
C THR A 796 -31.18 12.48 42.39
N PHE A 797 -32.19 13.37 42.31
CA PHE A 797 -33.31 13.38 41.32
C PHE A 797 -34.00 14.78 41.21
N SER A 798 -35.01 14.99 40.34
CA SER A 798 -35.61 16.31 40.00
C SER A 798 -37.15 16.41 39.99
N VAL A 799 -37.69 17.64 40.08
CA VAL A 799 -39.12 18.00 40.07
C VAL A 799 -39.39 19.23 39.17
N THR A 800 -40.41 19.20 38.30
CA THR A 800 -40.74 20.27 37.33
C THR A 800 -42.20 20.75 37.42
N VAL A 801 -42.45 22.07 37.35
CA VAL A 801 -43.80 22.69 37.36
C VAL A 801 -43.98 23.69 36.19
N GLN A 802 -45.11 23.65 35.46
CA GLN A 802 -45.36 24.47 34.25
C GLN A 802 -46.83 24.96 34.12
N ASP A 803 -47.10 25.89 33.19
CA ASP A 803 -48.45 26.39 32.82
C ASP A 803 -48.63 26.34 31.28
N THR A 804 -49.81 25.94 30.81
CA THR A 804 -50.10 25.59 29.41
C THR A 804 -51.45 26.12 28.86
N THR A 805 -52.11 27.07 29.54
CA THR A 805 -53.49 27.52 29.22
C THR A 805 -53.53 28.84 28.42
N ALA A 806 -54.50 29.03 27.52
CA ALA A 806 -54.54 30.18 26.58
C ALA A 806 -55.78 31.11 26.71
N PRO A 807 -55.65 32.43 26.42
CA PRO A 807 -56.67 33.43 26.69
C PRO A 807 -57.80 33.50 25.65
N LEU A 808 -59.03 33.75 26.13
CA LEU A 808 -60.28 33.73 25.34
C LEU A 808 -60.73 35.12 24.88
N LEU A 809 -60.93 35.34 23.57
CA LEU A 809 -61.37 36.61 22.94
C LEU A 809 -62.89 36.70 22.67
N ALA A 810 -63.48 37.89 22.80
CA ALA A 810 -64.90 38.17 22.47
C ALA A 810 -65.15 39.57 21.85
N ASN A 811 -66.28 39.71 21.10
CA ASN A 811 -66.85 40.94 20.49
C ASN A 811 -66.11 41.55 19.26
N ILE A 812 -66.06 40.84 18.12
CA ILE A 812 -65.36 41.28 16.88
C ILE A 812 -66.26 42.14 15.93
N PRO A 813 -65.74 43.20 15.26
CA PRO A 813 -66.47 44.04 14.25
C PRO A 813 -66.73 43.42 12.86
N ALA A 814 -67.38 44.17 11.96
CA ALA A 814 -67.78 43.77 10.59
C ALA A 814 -67.30 44.73 9.47
N ASN A 815 -67.42 44.31 8.19
CA ASN A 815 -66.81 44.97 7.00
C ASN A 815 -67.43 46.31 6.56
N LEU A 816 -66.65 47.17 5.88
CA LEU A 816 -66.96 48.58 5.51
C LEU A 816 -66.50 48.97 4.06
N THR A 817 -67.02 50.08 3.50
CA THR A 817 -66.63 50.63 2.17
C THR A 817 -66.83 52.16 2.12
N VAL A 818 -65.87 52.93 1.56
CA VAL A 818 -65.82 54.41 1.57
C VAL A 818 -65.20 54.96 0.25
N ALA A 819 -65.67 56.09 -0.29
CA ALA A 819 -65.08 56.70 -1.50
C ALA A 819 -63.81 57.51 -1.18
N ALA A 820 -62.90 57.73 -2.15
CA ALA A 820 -61.62 58.41 -1.89
C ALA A 820 -61.76 59.93 -1.76
N ASP A 821 -61.20 60.50 -0.70
CA ASP A 821 -61.22 61.95 -0.41
C ASP A 821 -60.19 62.71 -1.27
N SER A 822 -59.19 62.00 -1.79
CA SER A 822 -58.13 62.46 -2.68
C SER A 822 -57.46 61.26 -3.38
N SER A 823 -56.44 61.50 -4.20
CA SER A 823 -55.60 60.44 -4.77
C SER A 823 -54.88 59.55 -3.73
N SER A 824 -54.92 59.90 -2.44
CA SER A 824 -54.27 59.15 -1.35
C SER A 824 -55.20 58.25 -0.51
N GLY A 825 -56.53 58.28 -0.70
CA GLY A 825 -57.48 57.42 0.05
C GLY A 825 -58.52 58.16 0.91
N ALA A 826 -59.06 57.48 1.93
CA ALA A 826 -60.09 57.98 2.86
C ALA A 826 -59.96 57.38 4.29
N VAL A 827 -60.41 58.08 5.33
CA VAL A 827 -60.19 57.71 6.76
C VAL A 827 -61.38 56.94 7.37
N VAL A 828 -61.15 55.84 8.11
CA VAL A 828 -62.21 54.93 8.61
C VAL A 828 -62.00 54.46 10.07
N SER A 829 -63.06 54.31 10.86
CA SER A 829 -63.02 53.95 12.31
C SER A 829 -63.98 52.82 12.73
N TYR A 830 -63.66 52.12 13.84
CA TYR A 830 -64.38 50.94 14.38
C TYR A 830 -64.07 50.72 15.89
N ALA A 831 -64.66 49.70 16.54
CA ALA A 831 -64.53 49.40 18.00
C ALA A 831 -63.67 48.16 18.34
N LEU A 832 -63.13 48.05 19.57
CA LEU A 832 -62.18 47.00 20.00
C LEU A 832 -62.82 45.83 20.80
N PRO A 833 -62.26 44.59 20.74
CA PRO A 833 -62.69 43.41 21.53
C PRO A 833 -62.02 43.26 22.92
N THR A 834 -62.36 42.18 23.67
CA THR A 834 -61.93 41.91 25.09
C THR A 834 -61.46 40.46 25.35
N ALA A 835 -60.58 40.21 26.34
CA ALA A 835 -60.03 38.86 26.69
C ALA A 835 -59.79 38.57 28.20
N THR A 836 -59.62 37.28 28.60
CA THR A 836 -59.37 36.78 29.99
C THR A 836 -58.60 35.43 30.05
N ASP A 837 -57.79 35.17 31.10
CA ASP A 837 -57.13 33.88 31.42
C ASP A 837 -57.06 33.56 32.97
N SER A 838 -56.63 32.35 33.36
CA SER A 838 -56.56 31.83 34.75
C SER A 838 -55.26 32.14 35.52
N VAL A 839 -54.14 32.31 34.83
CA VAL A 839 -52.86 32.75 35.42
C VAL A 839 -52.63 34.24 35.14
N ASP A 840 -53.22 34.77 34.05
CA ASP A 840 -53.30 36.19 33.72
C ASP A 840 -54.75 36.70 33.57
N PRO A 841 -55.35 37.32 34.62
CA PRO A 841 -56.78 37.62 34.64
C PRO A 841 -57.32 38.61 33.59
N ALA A 842 -56.47 39.42 32.93
CA ALA A 842 -56.94 40.45 31.97
C ALA A 842 -55.93 40.78 30.84
N PRO A 843 -55.72 39.86 29.87
CA PRO A 843 -54.77 40.03 28.77
C PRO A 843 -55.16 41.16 27.80
N ALA A 844 -54.16 41.86 27.27
CA ALA A 844 -54.37 43.02 26.40
C ALA A 844 -54.77 42.62 24.96
N VAL A 845 -55.67 43.40 24.35
CA VAL A 845 -56.18 43.19 22.98
C VAL A 845 -55.70 44.30 22.04
N ALA A 846 -55.20 43.94 20.86
CA ALA A 846 -54.73 44.87 19.83
C ALA A 846 -55.35 44.57 18.46
N CYS A 847 -55.60 45.60 17.62
CA CYS A 847 -56.11 45.46 16.25
C CYS A 847 -55.37 46.37 15.24
N VAL A 848 -55.12 45.88 14.02
CA VAL A 848 -54.34 46.58 12.96
C VAL A 848 -54.98 46.36 11.58
N PRO A 849 -55.14 47.39 10.71
CA PRO A 849 -54.88 48.82 10.94
C PRO A 849 -55.83 49.45 11.96
N THR A 850 -55.29 50.27 12.88
CA THR A 850 -56.01 50.84 14.02
C THR A 850 -57.20 51.73 13.61
N ALA A 851 -58.30 51.66 14.37
CA ALA A 851 -59.48 52.48 14.16
C ALA A 851 -59.14 53.99 14.04
N GLY A 852 -59.53 54.62 12.92
CA GLY A 852 -59.22 56.01 12.60
C GLY A 852 -58.05 56.20 11.63
N SER A 853 -57.49 55.13 11.05
CA SER A 853 -56.43 55.22 10.04
C SER A 853 -56.94 55.63 8.65
N LEU A 854 -56.04 56.18 7.83
CA LEU A 854 -56.25 56.38 6.39
C LEU A 854 -56.16 55.03 5.66
N PHE A 855 -57.18 54.72 4.86
CA PHE A 855 -57.24 53.57 3.96
C PHE A 855 -57.05 54.06 2.52
N THR A 856 -56.02 53.56 1.84
CA THR A 856 -55.72 53.90 0.44
C THR A 856 -56.78 53.35 -0.51
N VAL A 857 -56.86 53.93 -1.71
CA VAL A 857 -57.60 53.35 -2.86
C VAL A 857 -57.29 51.85 -3.00
N GLY A 858 -58.32 51.00 -2.97
CA GLY A 858 -58.23 49.53 -2.87
C GLY A 858 -59.02 48.96 -1.66
N THR A 859 -58.97 47.63 -1.46
CA THR A 859 -59.54 46.94 -0.27
C THR A 859 -58.44 46.58 0.73
N SER A 860 -58.69 46.74 2.03
CA SER A 860 -57.79 46.43 3.14
C SER A 860 -58.47 45.52 4.18
N VAL A 861 -57.67 44.78 4.97
CA VAL A 861 -58.12 43.85 6.02
C VAL A 861 -57.62 44.31 7.38
N VAL A 862 -58.43 44.16 8.42
CA VAL A 862 -58.14 44.45 9.83
C VAL A 862 -58.08 43.14 10.63
N THR A 863 -57.04 42.96 11.45
CA THR A 863 -56.82 41.76 12.31
C THR A 863 -56.68 42.17 13.77
N CYS A 864 -57.24 41.39 14.70
CA CYS A 864 -57.20 41.58 16.15
C CYS A 864 -56.64 40.36 16.89
N SER A 865 -55.89 40.54 17.98
CA SER A 865 -55.30 39.44 18.79
C SER A 865 -55.13 39.77 20.27
N ALA A 866 -54.94 38.73 21.11
CA ALA A 866 -54.59 38.81 22.52
C ALA A 866 -53.63 37.67 22.93
N THR A 867 -52.76 37.93 23.91
CA THR A 867 -51.73 37.01 24.42
C THR A 867 -51.59 37.19 25.93
N ASP A 868 -51.44 36.10 26.69
CA ASP A 868 -51.18 36.14 28.14
C ASP A 868 -49.69 36.42 28.46
N THR A 869 -49.37 36.58 29.74
CA THR A 869 -48.00 36.84 30.22
C THR A 869 -47.01 35.68 30.08
N VAL A 870 -47.45 34.44 29.78
CA VAL A 870 -46.58 33.26 29.61
C VAL A 870 -46.35 32.91 28.13
N GLY A 871 -47.21 33.41 27.23
CA GLY A 871 -47.01 33.45 25.78
C GLY A 871 -48.11 32.80 24.94
N ASN A 872 -49.20 32.31 25.54
CA ASN A 872 -50.28 31.66 24.79
C ASN A 872 -51.26 32.72 24.22
N SER A 873 -51.85 32.49 23.03
CA SER A 873 -52.52 33.57 22.26
C SER A 873 -53.74 33.16 21.40
N SER A 874 -54.57 34.13 21.00
CA SER A 874 -55.75 33.98 20.13
C SER A 874 -56.01 35.22 19.21
N SER A 875 -56.76 35.08 18.09
CA SER A 875 -56.97 36.16 17.08
C SER A 875 -58.23 36.06 16.16
N ALA A 876 -58.63 37.15 15.46
CA ALA A 876 -59.79 37.28 14.52
C ALA A 876 -59.74 38.52 13.54
N THR A 877 -60.58 38.64 12.48
CA THR A 877 -60.42 39.65 11.36
C THR A 877 -61.71 40.24 10.68
N PHE A 878 -61.64 41.40 9.96
CA PHE A 878 -62.69 42.02 9.06
C PHE A 878 -62.11 42.99 7.95
N GLN A 879 -62.89 43.68 7.06
CA GLN A 879 -62.40 44.41 5.83
C GLN A 879 -62.93 45.87 5.52
N VAL A 880 -62.26 46.67 4.64
CA VAL A 880 -62.54 48.11 4.25
C VAL A 880 -62.15 48.47 2.76
N THR A 881 -62.85 49.32 1.94
CA THR A 881 -62.56 49.57 0.46
C THR A 881 -62.70 51.02 -0.15
N VAL A 882 -61.89 51.49 -1.17
CA VAL A 882 -61.73 52.90 -1.75
C VAL A 882 -61.27 53.05 -3.31
N THR A 883 -61.34 54.21 -4.08
CA THR A 883 -61.11 54.40 -5.61
C THR A 883 -60.67 55.80 -6.27
N ALA A 884 -59.86 55.96 -7.40
CA ALA A 884 -59.49 57.25 -8.17
C ALA A 884 -58.83 57.20 -9.67
N PRO A 885 -58.60 58.30 -10.51
CA PRO A 885 -58.19 58.35 -12.00
C PRO A 885 -56.93 59.18 -12.58
N ILE A 886 -56.68 59.32 -13.93
CA ILE A 886 -55.35 59.33 -14.75
C ILE A 886 -54.98 60.46 -15.84
N LEU A 887 -53.72 60.48 -16.42
CA LEU A 887 -53.13 61.22 -17.62
C LEU A 887 -52.04 60.37 -18.40
N ASP A 888 -51.61 60.76 -19.64
CA ASP A 888 -50.82 60.02 -20.67
C ASP A 888 -49.26 59.95 -20.54
N LEU A 889 -48.67 58.81 -20.94
CA LEU A 889 -47.28 58.34 -20.72
C LEU A 889 -46.81 57.22 -21.70
N THR A 890 -47.31 57.13 -22.94
CA THR A 890 -46.99 55.99 -23.85
C THR A 890 -45.53 55.92 -24.32
N ALA A 891 -45.06 54.71 -24.58
CA ALA A 891 -43.69 54.37 -24.99
C ALA A 891 -43.72 53.34 -26.12
N PRO A 892 -42.68 53.24 -26.97
CA PRO A 892 -42.69 52.40 -28.16
C PRO A 892 -42.92 50.91 -27.83
N VAL A 893 -43.57 50.17 -28.73
CA VAL A 893 -43.84 48.75 -28.55
C VAL A 893 -42.89 47.92 -29.42
N LEU A 894 -42.05 47.09 -28.77
CA LEU A 894 -41.24 46.06 -29.42
C LEU A 894 -42.12 44.83 -29.74
N SER A 895 -41.99 44.28 -30.96
CA SER A 895 -42.77 43.15 -31.45
C SER A 895 -41.90 42.17 -32.25
N GLY A 896 -42.16 40.87 -32.11
CA GLY A 896 -41.36 39.82 -32.73
C GLY A 896 -40.00 39.59 -32.05
N VAL A 897 -39.89 39.90 -30.76
CA VAL A 897 -38.70 39.56 -29.94
C VAL A 897 -38.56 38.03 -29.92
N PRO A 898 -37.36 37.46 -30.15
CA PRO A 898 -37.14 36.03 -30.03
C PRO A 898 -37.59 35.48 -28.68
N ALA A 899 -38.01 34.21 -28.67
CA ALA A 899 -38.14 33.46 -27.42
C ALA A 899 -36.75 33.09 -26.88
N ASP A 900 -36.68 32.69 -25.61
CA ASP A 900 -35.44 32.18 -25.02
C ASP A 900 -34.90 30.98 -25.82
N ILE A 901 -33.58 30.94 -26.02
CA ILE A 901 -32.89 29.95 -26.85
C ILE A 901 -32.00 29.09 -25.95
N THR A 902 -32.22 27.78 -25.96
CA THR A 902 -31.26 26.79 -25.43
C THR A 902 -30.39 26.26 -26.56
N ALA A 903 -29.08 26.17 -26.33
CA ALA A 903 -28.11 25.61 -27.27
C ALA A 903 -27.05 24.76 -26.56
N GLU A 904 -26.59 23.71 -27.23
CA GLU A 904 -25.53 22.81 -26.75
C GLU A 904 -24.14 23.43 -26.99
N ALA A 905 -23.27 23.39 -25.98
CA ALA A 905 -21.87 23.80 -26.13
C ALA A 905 -21.11 22.89 -27.11
N LEU A 906 -20.41 23.47 -28.08
CA LEU A 906 -19.62 22.71 -29.07
C LEU A 906 -18.10 22.83 -28.85
N SER A 907 -17.69 23.55 -27.81
CA SER A 907 -16.30 23.81 -27.43
C SER A 907 -16.26 24.45 -26.03
N PRO A 908 -15.09 24.56 -25.38
CA PRO A 908 -14.94 25.29 -24.11
C PRO A 908 -15.34 26.78 -24.20
N ASP A 909 -15.28 27.38 -25.39
CA ASP A 909 -15.69 28.77 -25.63
C ASP A 909 -17.22 28.91 -25.79
N GLY A 910 -17.97 27.80 -25.80
CA GLY A 910 -19.42 27.74 -25.98
C GLY A 910 -19.85 27.48 -27.42
N VAL A 911 -20.89 28.18 -27.88
CA VAL A 911 -21.51 27.98 -29.22
C VAL A 911 -22.04 29.28 -29.82
N GLY A 912 -21.96 29.40 -31.15
CA GLY A 912 -22.56 30.51 -31.91
C GLY A 912 -24.08 30.36 -32.01
N VAL A 913 -24.83 31.40 -31.64
CA VAL A 913 -26.31 31.38 -31.67
C VAL A 913 -26.88 32.43 -32.61
N ASP A 914 -27.76 31.97 -33.51
CA ASP A 914 -28.43 32.79 -34.52
C ASP A 914 -29.88 33.12 -34.09
N TYR A 915 -30.24 34.39 -34.22
CA TYR A 915 -31.59 34.90 -33.99
C TYR A 915 -31.94 36.08 -34.92
N ALA A 916 -33.24 36.31 -35.07
CA ALA A 916 -33.79 37.44 -35.82
C ALA A 916 -33.89 38.70 -34.93
N LEU A 917 -33.75 39.89 -35.55
CA LEU A 917 -33.97 41.15 -34.85
C LEU A 917 -35.49 41.46 -34.75
N PRO A 918 -35.98 41.95 -33.60
CA PRO A 918 -37.36 42.41 -33.46
C PRO A 918 -37.64 43.69 -34.26
N SER A 919 -38.93 43.99 -34.39
CA SER A 919 -39.46 45.26 -34.92
C SER A 919 -39.97 46.15 -33.78
N ALA A 920 -40.12 47.45 -34.03
CA ALA A 920 -40.73 48.38 -33.08
C ALA A 920 -41.77 49.29 -33.77
N SER A 921 -42.76 49.75 -33.01
CA SER A 921 -43.78 50.72 -33.44
C SER A 921 -44.33 51.49 -32.25
N ASP A 922 -44.52 52.79 -32.38
CA ASP A 922 -45.14 53.68 -31.41
C ASP A 922 -46.39 54.38 -31.99
N ASP A 923 -47.25 54.95 -31.14
CA ASP A 923 -48.43 55.71 -31.60
C ASP A 923 -48.07 57.05 -32.28
N SER A 924 -46.88 57.57 -31.97
CA SER A 924 -46.34 58.85 -32.45
C SER A 924 -45.09 58.67 -33.34
N ASP A 925 -44.37 57.53 -33.26
CA ASP A 925 -43.31 57.10 -34.19
C ASP A 925 -43.56 55.69 -34.78
N PRO A 926 -43.95 55.56 -36.07
CA PRO A 926 -44.35 54.28 -36.63
C PRO A 926 -43.21 53.28 -36.91
N SER A 927 -41.92 53.67 -36.82
CA SER A 927 -40.81 52.72 -36.99
C SER A 927 -39.51 53.12 -36.27
N PRO A 928 -39.47 53.04 -34.92
CA PRO A 928 -38.25 53.28 -34.15
C PRO A 928 -37.13 52.28 -34.50
N ALA A 929 -35.88 52.74 -34.49
CA ALA A 929 -34.74 51.87 -34.79
C ALA A 929 -34.48 50.88 -33.65
N VAL A 930 -34.28 49.61 -34.00
CA VAL A 930 -34.01 48.51 -33.04
C VAL A 930 -32.54 48.11 -33.08
N SER A 931 -31.91 48.04 -31.91
CA SER A 931 -30.57 47.46 -31.73
C SER A 931 -30.59 46.38 -30.66
N CYS A 932 -29.92 45.25 -30.90
CA CYS A 932 -29.74 44.19 -29.90
C CYS A 932 -28.24 44.02 -29.57
N ALA A 933 -27.94 43.73 -28.30
CA ALA A 933 -26.60 43.40 -27.81
C ALA A 933 -26.67 42.15 -26.90
N PRO A 934 -25.83 41.11 -27.09
CA PRO A 934 -24.90 40.86 -28.21
C PRO A 934 -25.56 40.85 -29.61
N VAL A 935 -24.82 40.49 -30.66
CA VAL A 935 -25.38 40.38 -32.04
C VAL A 935 -25.61 38.93 -32.45
N SER A 936 -26.52 38.70 -33.39
CA SER A 936 -26.75 37.38 -34.00
C SER A 936 -25.45 36.83 -34.61
N THR A 937 -25.20 35.51 -34.51
CA THR A 937 -23.93 34.79 -34.76
C THR A 937 -22.83 34.96 -33.68
N THR A 938 -23.06 35.71 -32.58
CA THR A 938 -22.08 35.78 -31.48
C THR A 938 -21.91 34.42 -30.80
N ILE A 939 -20.69 34.06 -30.40
CA ILE A 939 -20.42 32.90 -29.54
C ILE A 939 -20.84 33.26 -28.11
N PHE A 940 -21.80 32.51 -27.57
CA PHE A 940 -22.23 32.62 -26.19
C PHE A 940 -21.49 31.58 -25.34
N PRO A 941 -20.85 31.97 -24.23
CA PRO A 941 -20.20 31.05 -23.31
C PRO A 941 -21.24 30.25 -22.50
N LEU A 942 -20.81 29.17 -21.84
CA LEU A 942 -21.68 28.38 -20.97
C LEU A 942 -22.38 29.23 -19.90
N GLY A 943 -23.64 28.91 -19.62
CA GLY A 943 -24.55 29.64 -18.74
C GLY A 943 -25.56 30.50 -19.50
N THR A 944 -26.23 31.39 -18.77
CA THR A 944 -27.32 32.21 -19.30
C THR A 944 -26.85 33.62 -19.63
N SER A 945 -26.99 34.02 -20.90
CA SER A 945 -26.67 35.36 -21.40
C SER A 945 -27.93 36.08 -21.87
N ALA A 946 -28.22 37.26 -21.33
CA ALA A 946 -29.34 38.08 -21.79
C ALA A 946 -28.98 38.85 -23.07
N VAL A 947 -29.75 38.65 -24.14
CA VAL A 947 -29.72 39.53 -25.32
C VAL A 947 -30.76 40.62 -25.09
N THR A 948 -30.32 41.87 -24.94
CA THR A 948 -31.24 43.01 -24.77
C THR A 948 -31.41 43.76 -26.08
N CYS A 949 -32.64 43.89 -26.53
CA CYS A 949 -33.04 44.69 -27.69
C CYS A 949 -33.71 45.99 -27.22
N THR A 950 -33.29 47.13 -27.76
CA THR A 950 -33.78 48.47 -27.40
C THR A 950 -34.32 49.22 -28.60
N ALA A 951 -35.39 49.99 -28.37
CA ALA A 951 -35.99 50.93 -29.30
C ALA A 951 -36.42 52.21 -28.55
N THR A 952 -36.25 53.38 -29.16
CA THR A 952 -36.55 54.69 -28.55
C THR A 952 -37.33 55.54 -29.54
N ASP A 953 -38.45 56.13 -29.09
CA ASP A 953 -39.31 56.99 -29.90
C ASP A 953 -38.76 58.43 -30.04
N ALA A 954 -39.48 59.25 -30.80
CA ALA A 954 -39.14 60.66 -31.02
C ALA A 954 -39.43 61.59 -29.82
N ALA A 955 -40.22 61.17 -28.84
CA ALA A 955 -40.50 61.92 -27.60
C ALA A 955 -39.45 61.64 -26.50
N GLY A 956 -38.62 60.61 -26.68
CA GLY A 956 -37.58 60.17 -25.77
C GLY A 956 -38.00 59.03 -24.84
N ASN A 957 -39.20 58.46 -25.02
CA ASN A 957 -39.56 57.24 -24.32
C ASN A 957 -38.86 56.06 -25.00
N SER A 958 -38.44 55.08 -24.18
CA SER A 958 -37.75 53.90 -24.69
C SER A 958 -38.41 52.64 -24.17
N ALA A 959 -38.38 51.61 -25.02
CA ALA A 959 -38.73 50.26 -24.65
C ALA A 959 -37.52 49.35 -24.86
N SER A 960 -37.38 48.42 -23.93
CA SER A 960 -36.42 47.35 -24.02
C SER A 960 -37.15 46.03 -23.83
N ALA A 961 -36.72 45.03 -24.57
CA ALA A 961 -37.16 43.66 -24.40
C ALA A 961 -35.94 42.75 -24.52
N SER A 962 -35.88 41.75 -23.67
CA SER A 962 -34.76 40.81 -23.59
C SER A 962 -35.25 39.39 -23.69
N PHE A 963 -34.46 38.53 -24.32
CA PHE A 963 -34.59 37.09 -24.24
C PHE A 963 -33.26 36.49 -23.76
N MET A 964 -33.33 35.31 -23.18
CA MET A 964 -32.18 34.58 -22.67
C MET A 964 -31.63 33.62 -23.72
N VAL A 965 -30.31 33.59 -23.87
CA VAL A 965 -29.59 32.49 -24.50
C VAL A 965 -28.96 31.67 -23.39
N THR A 966 -29.41 30.43 -23.21
CA THR A 966 -28.81 29.46 -22.29
C THR A 966 -27.93 28.51 -23.10
N VAL A 967 -26.62 28.57 -22.88
CA VAL A 967 -25.69 27.57 -23.40
C VAL A 967 -25.41 26.58 -22.29
N GLU A 968 -25.78 25.33 -22.53
CA GLU A 968 -25.62 24.22 -21.60
C GLU A 968 -24.82 23.10 -22.28
N ASP A 969 -24.20 22.25 -21.47
CA ASP A 969 -23.43 21.10 -21.92
C ASP A 969 -24.14 19.86 -21.40
N THR A 970 -24.71 19.08 -22.33
CA THR A 970 -25.50 17.88 -22.05
C THR A 970 -24.87 16.61 -22.63
N THR A 971 -23.66 16.73 -23.19
CA THR A 971 -22.96 15.67 -23.90
C THR A 971 -22.03 14.91 -22.96
N PRO A 972 -22.25 13.60 -22.68
CA PRO A 972 -21.38 12.87 -21.75
C PRO A 972 -19.98 12.56 -22.30
N PRO A 973 -18.96 12.52 -21.42
CA PRO A 973 -17.58 12.23 -21.81
C PRO A 973 -17.43 10.79 -22.29
N THR A 974 -16.48 10.54 -23.19
CA THR A 974 -16.24 9.21 -23.77
C THR A 974 -15.08 8.49 -23.09
N LEU A 975 -15.32 7.26 -22.57
CA LEU A 975 -14.29 6.41 -21.98
C LEU A 975 -13.45 5.70 -23.06
N ILE A 976 -12.12 5.78 -22.93
CA ILE A 976 -11.13 5.24 -23.87
C ILE A 976 -10.14 4.34 -23.11
N ASN A 977 -9.62 3.29 -23.76
CA ASN A 977 -8.64 2.35 -23.20
C ASN A 977 -9.13 1.65 -21.90
N LEU A 978 -10.39 1.18 -21.91
CA LEU A 978 -10.91 0.33 -20.85
C LEU A 978 -10.06 -0.96 -20.73
N PRO A 979 -9.66 -1.38 -19.51
CA PRO A 979 -9.00 -2.66 -19.30
C PRO A 979 -9.83 -3.84 -19.84
N GLN A 980 -9.15 -4.88 -20.32
CA GLN A 980 -9.80 -6.15 -20.64
C GLN A 980 -10.04 -6.99 -19.38
N ASP A 981 -10.89 -8.01 -19.50
CA ASP A 981 -11.14 -8.97 -18.43
C ASP A 981 -9.83 -9.67 -18.01
N MET A 982 -9.55 -9.69 -16.71
CA MET A 982 -8.29 -10.21 -16.14
C MET A 982 -8.53 -11.45 -15.31
N THR A 983 -7.55 -12.35 -15.25
CA THR A 983 -7.51 -13.47 -14.30
C THR A 983 -6.24 -13.40 -13.45
N ILE A 984 -6.39 -13.40 -12.13
CA ILE A 984 -5.30 -13.25 -11.15
C ILE A 984 -5.27 -14.49 -10.27
N ALA A 985 -4.14 -15.19 -10.23
CA ALA A 985 -3.93 -16.27 -9.28
C ALA A 985 -3.56 -15.70 -7.90
N THR A 986 -4.18 -16.21 -6.84
CA THR A 986 -3.86 -15.87 -5.45
C THR A 986 -3.80 -17.11 -4.58
N SER A 987 -3.19 -16.94 -3.42
CA SER A 987 -2.98 -17.97 -2.41
C SER A 987 -3.36 -17.53 -1.01
N ASP A 988 -3.59 -16.23 -0.80
CA ASP A 988 -4.48 -15.82 0.26
C ASP A 988 -5.81 -16.60 0.05
N PRO A 989 -6.30 -17.34 1.07
CA PRO A 989 -7.42 -18.26 0.93
C PRO A 989 -8.77 -17.55 0.70
N ALA A 990 -8.79 -16.23 0.61
CA ALA A 990 -9.97 -15.42 0.36
C ALA A 990 -9.82 -14.40 -0.78
N ARG A 991 -8.66 -13.75 -1.00
CA ARG A 991 -8.57 -12.51 -1.81
C ARG A 991 -7.26 -12.32 -2.61
N ALA A 992 -7.24 -11.36 -3.53
CA ALA A 992 -6.05 -10.86 -4.23
C ALA A 992 -6.05 -9.33 -4.30
N VAL A 993 -4.88 -8.70 -4.22
CA VAL A 993 -4.74 -7.29 -4.63
C VAL A 993 -4.70 -7.25 -6.15
N VAL A 994 -5.54 -6.44 -6.78
CA VAL A 994 -5.52 -6.33 -8.26
C VAL A 994 -5.37 -4.88 -8.68
N ILE A 995 -4.38 -4.67 -9.53
CA ILE A 995 -3.94 -3.37 -10.02
C ILE A 995 -4.16 -3.37 -11.53
N TYR A 996 -4.77 -2.31 -12.03
CA TYR A 996 -5.04 -2.10 -13.45
C TYR A 996 -4.90 -0.62 -13.79
N SER A 997 -4.62 -0.33 -15.05
CA SER A 997 -4.57 1.04 -15.55
C SER A 997 -5.97 1.66 -15.55
N LEU A 998 -6.14 2.86 -14.98
CA LEU A 998 -7.39 3.59 -15.11
C LEU A 998 -7.64 3.92 -16.60
N PRO A 999 -8.89 3.80 -17.10
CA PRO A 999 -9.22 4.25 -18.45
C PRO A 999 -9.07 5.77 -18.56
N ALA A 1000 -8.80 6.24 -19.77
CA ALA A 1000 -8.86 7.66 -20.08
C ALA A 1000 -10.31 8.07 -20.37
N ALA A 1001 -10.60 9.37 -20.28
CA ALA A 1001 -11.82 9.94 -20.83
C ALA A 1001 -11.48 11.14 -21.73
N SER A 1002 -12.32 11.40 -22.72
CA SER A 1002 -12.24 12.61 -23.56
C SER A 1002 -13.62 13.19 -23.79
N ASP A 1003 -13.68 14.51 -23.74
CA ASP A 1003 -14.85 15.32 -24.03
C ASP A 1003 -14.50 16.44 -25.02
N MET A 1004 -15.50 17.08 -25.60
CA MET A 1004 -15.36 18.18 -26.55
C MET A 1004 -15.43 19.55 -25.86
N VAL A 1005 -16.06 19.62 -24.69
CA VAL A 1005 -16.20 20.82 -23.85
C VAL A 1005 -15.24 20.74 -22.64
N ASP A 1006 -15.07 19.55 -22.03
CA ASP A 1006 -14.11 19.33 -20.95
C ASP A 1006 -12.78 18.72 -21.44
N ALA A 1007 -11.68 19.45 -21.27
CA ALA A 1007 -10.35 19.01 -21.68
C ALA A 1007 -9.75 17.88 -20.80
N ALA A 1008 -10.31 17.60 -19.61
CA ALA A 1008 -9.83 16.56 -18.71
C ALA A 1008 -10.94 15.97 -17.82
N PRO A 1009 -11.91 15.22 -18.38
CA PRO A 1009 -13.02 14.65 -17.63
C PRO A 1009 -12.54 13.71 -16.52
N SER A 1010 -13.21 13.78 -15.37
CA SER A 1010 -12.85 12.95 -14.21
C SER A 1010 -13.23 11.49 -14.44
N VAL A 1011 -12.38 10.56 -14.01
CA VAL A 1011 -12.62 9.10 -14.14
C VAL A 1011 -12.46 8.42 -12.78
N ALA A 1012 -13.45 7.61 -12.40
CA ALA A 1012 -13.39 6.77 -11.21
C ALA A 1012 -13.84 5.34 -11.54
N CYS A 1013 -13.20 4.35 -10.92
CA CYS A 1013 -13.57 2.93 -11.05
C CYS A 1013 -13.84 2.32 -9.66
N THR A 1014 -14.82 1.42 -9.57
CA THR A 1014 -15.21 0.70 -8.35
C THR A 1014 -15.38 -0.80 -8.59
N PRO A 1015 -14.73 -1.68 -7.80
CA PRO A 1015 -13.65 -1.39 -6.86
C PRO A 1015 -12.46 -0.72 -7.56
N ALA A 1016 -11.71 0.15 -6.88
CA ALA A 1016 -10.63 0.94 -7.48
C ALA A 1016 -9.36 0.11 -7.77
N SER A 1017 -8.47 0.62 -8.62
CA SER A 1017 -7.17 -0.02 -8.87
C SER A 1017 -6.34 -0.08 -7.59
N GLY A 1018 -5.75 -1.24 -7.29
CA GLY A 1018 -5.09 -1.53 -6.01
C GLY A 1018 -6.02 -2.06 -4.92
N SER A 1019 -7.33 -2.20 -5.18
CA SER A 1019 -8.26 -2.82 -4.21
C SER A 1019 -7.99 -4.32 -4.02
N LEU A 1020 -8.50 -4.84 -2.90
CA LEU A 1020 -8.64 -6.28 -2.66
C LEU A 1020 -9.89 -6.81 -3.37
N PHE A 1021 -9.71 -7.89 -4.13
CA PHE A 1021 -10.75 -8.62 -4.85
C PHE A 1021 -10.88 -10.03 -4.26
N ALA A 1022 -12.10 -10.47 -3.95
CA ALA A 1022 -12.33 -11.81 -3.42
C ALA A 1022 -12.17 -12.89 -4.51
N LEU A 1023 -11.86 -14.13 -4.10
CA LEU A 1023 -11.89 -15.32 -4.95
C LEU A 1023 -13.22 -15.43 -5.71
N GLY A 1024 -13.14 -15.70 -7.02
CA GLY A 1024 -14.25 -15.61 -7.96
C GLY A 1024 -14.17 -14.38 -8.86
N THR A 1025 -15.24 -14.11 -9.61
CA THR A 1025 -15.27 -13.01 -10.58
C THR A 1025 -15.97 -11.78 -10.01
N THR A 1026 -15.25 -10.66 -9.98
CA THR A 1026 -15.74 -9.34 -9.58
C THR A 1026 -15.86 -8.43 -10.80
N LYS A 1027 -16.95 -7.68 -10.93
CA LYS A 1027 -17.12 -6.68 -11.99
C LYS A 1027 -16.59 -5.32 -11.49
N VAL A 1028 -15.67 -4.72 -12.23
CA VAL A 1028 -15.22 -3.34 -12.03
C VAL A 1028 -16.05 -2.43 -12.93
N ALA A 1029 -16.76 -1.47 -12.34
CA ALA A 1029 -17.48 -0.43 -13.06
C ALA A 1029 -16.66 0.87 -13.04
N CYS A 1030 -16.41 1.46 -14.20
CA CYS A 1030 -15.76 2.75 -14.37
C CYS A 1030 -16.78 3.78 -14.89
N THR A 1031 -16.76 4.96 -14.29
CA THR A 1031 -17.62 6.10 -14.63
C THR A 1031 -16.73 7.30 -14.95
N ALA A 1032 -17.02 7.98 -16.06
CA ALA A 1032 -16.47 9.30 -16.35
C ALA A 1032 -17.53 10.38 -16.08
N ILE A 1033 -17.10 11.52 -15.55
CA ILE A 1033 -17.94 12.69 -15.25
C ILE A 1033 -17.20 13.95 -15.72
N ASP A 1034 -17.83 14.75 -16.56
CA ASP A 1034 -17.33 16.04 -17.05
C ASP A 1034 -17.57 17.19 -16.02
N ALA A 1035 -17.15 18.40 -16.38
CA ALA A 1035 -17.37 19.61 -15.60
C ALA A 1035 -18.84 20.06 -15.48
N ALA A 1036 -19.73 19.65 -16.39
CA ALA A 1036 -21.16 19.95 -16.37
C ALA A 1036 -21.98 18.96 -15.52
N GLY A 1037 -21.40 17.79 -15.22
CA GLY A 1037 -22.01 16.70 -14.47
C GLY A 1037 -22.64 15.61 -15.33
N ASN A 1038 -22.44 15.60 -16.65
CA ASN A 1038 -22.91 14.48 -17.47
C ASN A 1038 -22.00 13.26 -17.24
N THR A 1039 -22.57 12.06 -17.40
CA THR A 1039 -21.89 10.82 -17.00
C THR A 1039 -21.93 9.75 -18.07
N SER A 1040 -20.83 9.04 -18.23
CA SER A 1040 -20.76 7.79 -19.00
C SER A 1040 -20.19 6.67 -18.15
N SER A 1041 -20.50 5.42 -18.48
CA SER A 1041 -20.00 4.26 -17.72
C SER A 1041 -19.71 3.05 -18.60
N ALA A 1042 -18.69 2.30 -18.21
CA ALA A 1042 -18.26 1.06 -18.82
C ALA A 1042 -17.72 0.09 -17.75
N ALA A 1043 -17.53 -1.19 -18.08
CA ALA A 1043 -17.11 -2.18 -17.09
C ALA A 1043 -16.34 -3.34 -17.69
N PHE A 1044 -15.48 -3.96 -16.87
CA PHE A 1044 -14.71 -5.16 -17.17
C PHE A 1044 -14.69 -6.09 -15.94
N ASN A 1045 -14.25 -7.33 -16.09
CA ASN A 1045 -14.25 -8.33 -15.02
C ASN A 1045 -12.83 -8.66 -14.53
N ILE A 1046 -12.71 -8.96 -13.24
CA ILE A 1046 -11.50 -9.45 -12.60
C ILE A 1046 -11.84 -10.79 -11.94
N SER A 1047 -11.23 -11.88 -12.39
CA SER A 1047 -11.43 -13.23 -11.85
C SER A 1047 -10.23 -13.65 -11.00
N VAL A 1048 -10.44 -13.79 -9.69
CA VAL A 1048 -9.40 -14.22 -8.75
C VAL A 1048 -9.53 -15.72 -8.51
N VAL A 1049 -8.44 -16.48 -8.71
CA VAL A 1049 -8.45 -17.96 -8.65
C VAL A 1049 -7.37 -18.52 -7.71
N PRO A 1050 -7.57 -19.70 -7.08
CA PRO A 1050 -6.55 -20.30 -6.22
C PRO A 1050 -5.31 -20.77 -7.00
N ALA A 1051 -4.12 -20.42 -6.51
CA ALA A 1051 -2.85 -20.85 -7.06
C ALA A 1051 -2.60 -22.35 -6.75
N THR A 1052 -2.65 -23.18 -7.80
CA THR A 1052 -2.47 -24.63 -7.73
C THR A 1052 -1.04 -25.00 -8.14
N VAL A 1053 -0.34 -25.82 -7.36
CA VAL A 1053 1.05 -26.21 -7.61
C VAL A 1053 1.14 -27.70 -7.90
N VAL A 1054 1.91 -28.04 -8.93
CA VAL A 1054 2.24 -29.42 -9.31
C VAL A 1054 3.73 -29.63 -9.06
N ILE A 1055 4.09 -30.45 -8.09
CA ILE A 1055 5.48 -30.89 -7.90
C ILE A 1055 5.67 -32.21 -8.66
N ARG A 1056 6.82 -32.38 -9.32
CA ARG A 1056 7.16 -33.60 -10.06
C ARG A 1056 8.58 -34.08 -9.75
N LEU A 1057 8.77 -35.38 -9.51
CA LEU A 1057 10.07 -36.02 -9.32
C LEU A 1057 10.36 -37.00 -10.46
N LEU A 1058 11.51 -36.84 -11.12
CA LEU A 1058 11.96 -37.66 -12.24
C LEU A 1058 13.31 -38.35 -12.01
N ASP A 1059 13.47 -39.53 -12.62
CA ASP A 1059 14.78 -40.15 -12.82
C ASP A 1059 15.58 -39.48 -13.96
N SER A 1060 16.83 -39.91 -14.16
CA SER A 1060 17.69 -39.37 -15.23
C SER A 1060 17.29 -39.78 -16.66
N ALA A 1061 16.27 -40.61 -16.82
CA ALA A 1061 15.70 -41.02 -18.11
C ALA A 1061 14.31 -40.37 -18.38
N GLY A 1062 13.78 -39.60 -17.43
CA GLY A 1062 12.50 -38.89 -17.53
C GLY A 1062 11.28 -39.66 -17.00
N ASN A 1063 11.47 -40.79 -16.31
CA ASN A 1063 10.38 -41.55 -15.67
C ASN A 1063 10.02 -40.96 -14.31
N GLY A 1064 8.75 -41.07 -13.91
CA GLY A 1064 8.25 -40.67 -12.59
C GLY A 1064 8.80 -41.52 -11.44
N LEU A 1065 8.99 -40.91 -10.27
CA LEU A 1065 9.45 -41.58 -9.06
C LEU A 1065 8.53 -41.28 -7.85
N ALA A 1066 8.00 -42.35 -7.25
CA ALA A 1066 7.18 -42.30 -6.05
C ALA A 1066 7.99 -42.06 -4.76
N ASP A 1067 7.27 -41.76 -3.67
CA ASP A 1067 7.79 -41.66 -2.30
C ASP A 1067 8.84 -40.53 -2.08
N GLY A 1068 8.96 -39.59 -3.02
CA GLY A 1068 9.79 -38.40 -2.87
C GLY A 1068 9.15 -37.44 -1.86
N SER A 1069 9.76 -37.29 -0.67
CA SER A 1069 9.26 -36.42 0.39
C SER A 1069 9.50 -34.95 0.05
N VAL A 1070 8.43 -34.18 -0.07
CA VAL A 1070 8.47 -32.76 -0.43
C VAL A 1070 8.21 -31.88 0.79
N GLU A 1071 9.09 -30.90 0.98
CA GLU A 1071 8.93 -29.82 1.94
C GLU A 1071 8.97 -28.47 1.20
N TYR A 1072 8.41 -27.42 1.78
CA TYR A 1072 8.65 -26.04 1.36
C TYR A 1072 9.06 -25.15 2.54
N TYR A 1073 9.71 -24.03 2.25
CA TYR A 1073 10.16 -23.07 3.24
C TYR A 1073 9.25 -21.84 3.27
N ALA A 1074 8.61 -21.61 4.41
CA ALA A 1074 7.86 -20.39 4.72
C ALA A 1074 8.49 -19.71 5.95
N ARG A 1075 7.94 -19.94 7.14
CA ARG A 1075 8.50 -19.50 8.44
C ARG A 1075 9.34 -20.60 9.11
N GLY A 1076 9.98 -21.43 8.30
CA GLY A 1076 10.49 -22.75 8.66
C GLY A 1076 10.14 -23.79 7.60
N TRP A 1077 10.64 -25.01 7.73
CA TRP A 1077 10.38 -26.09 6.79
C TRP A 1077 9.08 -26.82 7.11
N GLN A 1078 8.15 -26.85 6.15
CA GLN A 1078 6.83 -27.46 6.24
C GLN A 1078 6.73 -28.62 5.26
N THR A 1079 6.17 -29.76 5.67
CA THR A 1079 6.02 -30.94 4.80
C THR A 1079 4.73 -30.85 3.98
N LEU A 1080 4.83 -31.08 2.67
CA LEU A 1080 3.69 -31.07 1.74
C LEU A 1080 3.13 -32.47 1.45
N GLY A 1081 3.97 -33.51 1.53
CA GLY A 1081 3.58 -34.89 1.26
C GLY A 1081 4.66 -35.64 0.49
N SER A 1082 4.24 -36.67 -0.24
CA SER A 1082 5.11 -37.51 -1.06
C SER A 1082 4.58 -37.63 -2.49
N THR A 1083 5.49 -37.83 -3.46
CA THR A 1083 5.11 -38.05 -4.86
C THR A 1083 4.45 -39.42 -5.08
N ASP A 1084 3.50 -39.48 -6.01
CA ASP A 1084 2.76 -40.68 -6.42
C ASP A 1084 3.55 -41.58 -7.39
N ALA A 1085 2.91 -42.66 -7.86
CA ALA A 1085 3.50 -43.64 -8.77
C ALA A 1085 4.03 -43.07 -10.09
N ASP A 1086 3.44 -41.98 -10.59
CA ASP A 1086 3.83 -41.29 -11.82
C ASP A 1086 4.75 -40.08 -11.54
N GLY A 1087 5.15 -39.92 -10.27
CA GLY A 1087 6.09 -38.92 -9.79
C GLY A 1087 5.48 -37.58 -9.44
N TYR A 1088 4.16 -37.46 -9.28
CA TYR A 1088 3.46 -36.20 -9.05
C TYR A 1088 3.03 -35.97 -7.59
N LEU A 1089 2.98 -34.70 -7.18
CA LEU A 1089 2.30 -34.23 -5.97
C LEU A 1089 1.60 -32.91 -6.31
N VAL A 1090 0.26 -32.90 -6.33
CA VAL A 1090 -0.53 -31.68 -6.56
C VAL A 1090 -1.00 -31.12 -5.22
N THR A 1091 -0.80 -29.84 -4.98
CA THR A 1091 -1.22 -29.17 -3.74
C THR A 1091 -1.53 -27.69 -3.97
N ASN A 1092 -2.39 -27.13 -3.11
CA ASN A 1092 -2.62 -25.69 -3.06
C ASN A 1092 -1.69 -25.11 -1.98
N LEU A 1093 -0.97 -24.03 -2.29
CA LEU A 1093 -0.08 -23.37 -1.33
C LEU A 1093 -0.63 -21.98 -1.02
N ALA A 1094 -0.70 -21.65 0.28
CA ALA A 1094 -1.30 -20.41 0.76
C ALA A 1094 -0.35 -19.17 0.74
N GLN A 1095 0.74 -19.23 -0.04
CA GLN A 1095 1.67 -18.11 -0.29
C GLN A 1095 2.27 -18.21 -1.71
N THR A 1096 2.01 -17.23 -2.59
CA THR A 1096 2.35 -17.28 -4.04
C THR A 1096 2.54 -15.91 -4.70
N SER A 1097 2.98 -14.90 -3.97
CA SER A 1097 3.82 -13.87 -4.59
C SER A 1097 5.16 -13.99 -3.88
N GLY A 1098 6.21 -14.38 -4.61
CA GLY A 1098 7.44 -14.92 -4.02
C GLY A 1098 7.88 -16.29 -4.54
N TYR A 1099 9.12 -16.37 -5.02
CA TYR A 1099 9.90 -17.59 -5.20
C TYR A 1099 9.99 -18.43 -3.90
N LEU A 1100 9.17 -19.47 -3.79
CA LEU A 1100 9.25 -20.44 -2.69
C LEU A 1100 10.48 -21.37 -2.84
N ARG A 1101 11.07 -21.76 -1.71
CA ARG A 1101 12.08 -22.83 -1.68
C ARG A 1101 11.41 -24.16 -1.38
N PHE A 1102 11.39 -25.03 -2.37
CA PHE A 1102 11.00 -26.44 -2.25
C PHE A 1102 12.20 -27.29 -1.93
N ARG A 1103 11.99 -28.39 -1.21
CA ARG A 1103 13.04 -29.33 -0.85
C ARG A 1103 12.53 -30.74 -1.00
N MET A 1104 13.15 -31.45 -1.95
CA MET A 1104 12.92 -32.85 -2.22
C MET A 1104 13.92 -33.69 -1.45
N THR A 1105 13.43 -34.67 -0.70
CA THR A 1105 14.26 -35.68 -0.04
C THR A 1105 13.85 -37.06 -0.57
N TYR A 1106 14.76 -37.75 -1.24
CA TYR A 1106 14.51 -39.04 -1.90
C TYR A 1106 15.76 -39.93 -1.84
N ALA A 1107 15.58 -41.20 -1.49
CA ALA A 1107 16.65 -42.21 -1.39
C ALA A 1107 17.89 -41.77 -0.57
N GLY A 1108 17.70 -40.95 0.47
CA GLY A 1108 18.77 -40.39 1.30
C GLY A 1108 19.50 -39.17 0.70
N GLY A 1109 19.23 -38.82 -0.56
CA GLY A 1109 19.64 -37.57 -1.17
C GLY A 1109 18.65 -36.44 -0.87
N ARG A 1110 19.13 -35.20 -0.89
CA ARG A 1110 18.32 -33.99 -0.70
C ARG A 1110 18.69 -32.93 -1.73
N GLN A 1111 17.69 -32.36 -2.39
CA GLN A 1111 17.81 -31.21 -3.29
C GLN A 1111 16.89 -30.09 -2.81
N THR A 1112 17.36 -28.86 -2.90
CA THR A 1112 16.55 -27.66 -2.67
C THR A 1112 16.45 -26.90 -3.99
N LEU A 1113 15.23 -26.59 -4.42
CA LEU A 1113 14.92 -25.83 -5.61
C LEU A 1113 14.19 -24.56 -5.18
N ARG A 1114 14.52 -23.40 -5.76
CA ARG A 1114 13.78 -22.16 -5.54
C ARG A 1114 13.02 -21.82 -6.81
N GLN A 1115 11.70 -21.68 -6.72
CA GLN A 1115 10.83 -21.48 -7.89
C GLN A 1115 9.62 -20.62 -7.53
N ASP A 1116 9.33 -19.65 -8.39
CA ASP A 1116 8.03 -18.99 -8.43
C ASP A 1116 6.99 -19.90 -9.12
N ILE A 1117 5.87 -20.02 -8.43
CA ILE A 1117 4.73 -20.89 -8.77
C ILE A 1117 3.55 -20.10 -9.33
N GLY A 1118 3.61 -18.76 -9.32
CA GLY A 1118 2.71 -17.89 -10.08
C GLY A 1118 3.01 -17.94 -11.58
N THR A 1119 4.31 -17.90 -11.96
CA THR A 1119 4.73 -18.01 -13.38
C THR A 1119 4.87 -19.45 -13.88
N ASN A 1120 5.39 -20.37 -13.06
CA ASN A 1120 5.46 -21.79 -13.42
C ASN A 1120 5.00 -22.69 -12.25
N PRO A 1121 3.74 -23.15 -12.26
CA PRO A 1121 3.21 -24.02 -11.20
C PRO A 1121 3.82 -25.43 -11.19
N LEU A 1122 4.63 -25.82 -12.20
CA LEU A 1122 5.31 -27.11 -12.26
C LEU A 1122 6.70 -27.04 -11.62
N VAL A 1123 6.83 -27.50 -10.38
CA VAL A 1123 8.08 -27.59 -9.63
C VAL A 1123 8.74 -28.96 -9.87
N GLN A 1124 9.73 -29.03 -10.77
CA GLN A 1124 10.32 -30.31 -11.19
C GLN A 1124 11.70 -30.57 -10.59
N PHE A 1125 11.85 -31.74 -9.96
CA PHE A 1125 13.12 -32.29 -9.46
C PHE A 1125 13.61 -33.44 -10.35
N THR A 1126 14.93 -33.61 -10.46
CA THR A 1126 15.51 -34.71 -11.25
C THR A 1126 16.75 -35.29 -10.55
N THR A 1127 16.79 -36.61 -10.40
CA THR A 1127 17.94 -37.28 -9.76
C THR A 1127 19.15 -37.31 -10.70
N LYS A 1128 20.32 -36.85 -10.24
CA LYS A 1128 21.60 -37.10 -10.94
C LYS A 1128 22.19 -38.45 -10.49
N HIS A 1129 22.47 -39.34 -11.43
CA HIS A 1129 23.14 -40.63 -11.23
C HIS A 1129 22.58 -41.52 -10.11
N VAL A 1130 21.30 -41.88 -10.19
CA VAL A 1130 20.76 -43.03 -9.45
C VAL A 1130 20.33 -44.07 -10.47
N MET A 1131 21.12 -45.14 -10.63
CA MET A 1131 20.63 -46.33 -11.33
C MET A 1131 19.48 -46.92 -10.53
N ALA A 1132 18.38 -47.29 -11.21
CA ALA A 1132 17.23 -47.93 -10.59
C ALA A 1132 17.67 -49.14 -9.73
N PRO A 1133 16.97 -49.44 -8.61
CA PRO A 1133 17.32 -50.57 -7.76
C PRO A 1133 17.38 -51.86 -8.57
N ALA A 1134 18.55 -52.51 -8.60
CA ALA A 1134 18.74 -53.72 -9.37
C ALA A 1134 17.78 -54.82 -8.87
N PRO A 1135 17.06 -55.53 -9.77
CA PRO A 1135 16.18 -56.61 -9.36
C PRO A 1135 16.99 -57.71 -8.63
N PRO A 1136 16.40 -58.40 -7.64
CA PRO A 1136 17.15 -59.26 -6.74
C PRO A 1136 17.84 -60.40 -7.51
N ARG A 1137 19.17 -60.51 -7.31
CA ARG A 1137 20.00 -61.55 -7.91
C ARG A 1137 19.50 -62.93 -7.49
N ARG A 1138 18.95 -63.71 -8.43
CA ARG A 1138 18.75 -65.15 -8.22
C ARG A 1138 20.10 -65.87 -8.23
N PRO A 1139 20.34 -66.83 -7.32
CA PRO A 1139 21.54 -67.65 -7.35
C PRO A 1139 21.54 -68.57 -8.58
N TRP A 1140 22.74 -68.86 -9.09
CA TRP A 1140 22.94 -69.72 -10.25
C TRP A 1140 22.52 -71.17 -9.98
N ASN A 1141 21.85 -71.79 -10.94
CA ASN A 1141 21.83 -73.24 -11.12
C ASN A 1141 21.84 -73.54 -12.63
N CYS A 1142 22.84 -74.30 -13.09
CA CYS A 1142 22.89 -74.82 -14.44
C CYS A 1142 22.26 -76.22 -14.51
N CYS A 1143 21.46 -76.47 -15.55
CA CYS A 1143 21.37 -77.69 -16.38
C CYS A 1143 19.93 -77.96 -16.88
N GLN A 1144 19.76 -78.05 -18.21
CA GLN A 1144 18.67 -78.75 -18.95
C GLN A 1144 17.22 -78.25 -18.70
N ALA A 1145 16.24 -78.31 -19.62
CA ALA A 1145 16.13 -78.54 -21.07
C ALA A 1145 14.79 -77.87 -21.54
N PRO A 1146 14.45 -77.75 -22.85
CA PRO A 1146 13.45 -76.77 -23.31
C PRO A 1146 11.99 -77.29 -23.51
N THR A 1147 11.07 -76.32 -23.71
CA THR A 1147 9.69 -76.42 -24.28
C THR A 1147 8.52 -76.70 -23.29
N PRO A 1148 7.22 -76.50 -23.66
CA PRO A 1148 6.60 -75.16 -23.60
C PRO A 1148 5.13 -75.15 -23.07
N SER A 1149 4.43 -74.02 -23.26
CA SER A 1149 2.95 -73.82 -23.20
C SER A 1149 2.28 -73.68 -21.83
N GLY A 1150 1.13 -72.97 -21.78
CA GLY A 1150 0.23 -72.98 -20.61
C GLY A 1150 -0.38 -71.63 -20.20
N SER A 1151 -1.46 -71.26 -20.88
CA SER A 1151 -2.41 -70.17 -20.62
C SER A 1151 -2.95 -69.96 -19.18
N ALA A 1152 -3.57 -68.78 -18.99
CA ALA A 1152 -4.76 -68.49 -18.16
C ALA A 1152 -4.57 -67.71 -16.82
N THR A 1153 -4.81 -66.40 -16.91
CA THR A 1153 -5.79 -65.54 -16.18
C THR A 1153 -6.10 -65.72 -14.66
N PRO A 1154 -6.54 -64.63 -13.97
CA PRO A 1154 -6.30 -64.45 -12.53
C PRO A 1154 -7.53 -64.64 -11.63
N ALA A 1155 -7.29 -64.89 -10.33
CA ALA A 1155 -8.25 -64.62 -9.27
C ALA A 1155 -7.60 -64.52 -7.87
N GLY A 1156 -8.08 -63.58 -7.04
CA GLY A 1156 -8.49 -63.98 -5.68
C GLY A 1156 -7.75 -63.43 -4.45
N VAL A 1157 -8.11 -62.22 -4.01
CA VAL A 1157 -8.58 -61.91 -2.63
C VAL A 1157 -7.70 -62.23 -1.39
N ARG A 1158 -7.24 -61.12 -0.76
CA ARG A 1158 -7.20 -60.78 0.70
C ARG A 1158 -6.92 -61.86 1.76
N ARG A 1159 -5.89 -61.62 2.58
CA ARG A 1159 -5.89 -61.40 4.07
C ARG A 1159 -4.42 -61.27 4.55
N SER A 1160 -3.98 -60.19 5.22
CA SER A 1160 -4.28 -59.71 6.58
C SER A 1160 -3.61 -60.50 7.74
N ALA A 1161 -2.36 -60.16 8.05
CA ALA A 1161 -1.67 -60.20 9.37
C ALA A 1161 -0.25 -59.63 9.15
N ARG A 1162 0.20 -58.49 9.71
CA ARG A 1162 0.44 -58.14 11.12
C ARG A 1162 1.35 -59.13 11.84
N ILE A 1163 2.64 -58.80 12.03
CA ILE A 1163 3.44 -59.01 13.26
C ILE A 1163 4.86 -58.39 13.16
N LEU A 1164 5.19 -57.61 14.21
CA LEU A 1164 6.49 -57.20 14.78
C LEU A 1164 7.77 -56.95 13.92
N ALA A 1165 8.16 -55.66 13.92
CA ALA A 1165 9.28 -55.09 14.71
C ALA A 1165 10.75 -55.10 14.22
N GLN A 1166 11.46 -54.09 14.75
CA GLN A 1166 12.91 -53.90 14.93
C GLN A 1166 13.80 -53.38 13.79
N THR A 1167 14.06 -52.07 13.89
CA THR A 1167 15.39 -51.42 13.81
C THR A 1167 16.29 -51.67 12.59
N ARG A 1168 16.48 -50.63 11.77
CA ARG A 1168 17.53 -49.61 12.01
C ARG A 1168 17.19 -48.30 11.31
#